data_AF-A0A7J7EJP7-F1
#
_entry.id   AF-A0A7J7EJP7-F1
#
_cell.length_a   1.000
_cell.length_b   1.000
_cell.length_c   1.000
_cell.angle_alpha   90.00
_cell.angle_beta   90.00
_cell.angle_gamma   90.00
#
_symmetry.space_group_name_H-M   'P 1'
#
loop_
_entity.id
_entity.type
_entity.pdbx_description
1 polymer ?
#
loop_
_entity_poly.entity_id
_entity_poly.type
_entity_poly.pdbx_seq_one_letter_code
_entity_poly.pdbx_strand_id
1 'polypeptide(L)'
;MSATGPTWPDLVDSRYARGETYEHTGSTVIMTECTSLQFVSPFAFEAMQKVDVVRLASLSDPELRLLLPCLVRMALCAPADQSQSWAQDKKLILRLLSGVEAVNSIVALLSVDFHALEQDASKEQQLRHKLGGGTGESILVSQLQHGLTLEFEHSDSPRRLRLVLSELLAIMNKVSESSGEFFFKSSELFESPVYLEEAADVLCILQAELPSLLPIVDVAEALLHVRNGAWFLCLLVANVPDSFNEVCRGLIKNGERQDEESLGGRRRTDALRFLCKMNPSQALKVRGMVVEECHLPGLGVALTLDHTKNEASEDGVSDLVCFVSGLLLGTNAKVRTWFGTFIRNGQQRKRETSSSVLWQMRRQLLLELMGILPTVRSTRIVEEADVEMEPNVSVYSGLKEEHVVKASALLRLYCALMGIAGLKPTEEEAEQLLQLMTSRPPATPAGVRFVSLSFCMLLAFSTLVSTPEQEQLMVVWLSWMIKEEAYFESTSGVSASFGEMLLLVAMYFHSNQLSAIIDLVCSTLGMKIVIKPSSLSRMKTIFTQEIFTEQVVTAHAVRVPVTSNLSANITGFLPIHCIYQLLRSRSFTKHKVSIKDWIYRQLCETSTPLHPQLLPLIDVYINSILTPASKSNPEATNQPVTEQEILNIFQGVIGGDNVRLNQRFSITAQLLVLYYILSYEEALLANTKTLGKLCIGEYF
;
A
#
# COMPACT_ATOMS: atom_id res chain seq x y z
N MET A 1 -62.36 52.37 -12.25
CA MET A 1 -62.84 52.48 -13.64
C MET A 1 -61.80 53.29 -14.38
N SER A 2 -61.13 52.89 -15.45
CA SER A 2 -61.23 51.73 -16.34
C SER A 2 -59.98 51.75 -17.22
N ALA A 3 -59.56 50.56 -17.64
CA ALA A 3 -58.45 50.27 -18.54
C ALA A 3 -58.44 51.08 -19.85
N THR A 4 -57.27 51.29 -20.45
CA THR A 4 -56.74 50.51 -21.60
C THR A 4 -55.45 51.17 -22.13
N GLY A 5 -54.42 50.38 -22.46
CA GLY A 5 -53.20 50.83 -23.17
C GLY A 5 -53.44 51.19 -24.64
N PRO A 6 -52.45 51.13 -25.57
CA PRO A 6 -51.06 50.67 -25.46
C PRO A 6 -50.02 51.51 -26.27
N THR A 7 -48.82 50.93 -26.45
CA THR A 7 -47.81 51.10 -27.53
C THR A 7 -46.66 52.13 -27.40
N TRP A 8 -45.46 51.55 -27.27
CA TRP A 8 -44.07 52.01 -27.46
C TRP A 8 -43.74 52.32 -28.94
N PRO A 9 -42.65 53.07 -29.30
CA PRO A 9 -41.23 52.62 -29.28
C PRO A 9 -40.23 53.79 -28.96
N ASP A 10 -38.90 53.72 -28.81
CA ASP A 10 -37.82 52.79 -29.16
C ASP A 10 -36.51 53.25 -28.45
N LEU A 11 -35.53 52.33 -28.32
CA LEU A 11 -34.05 52.51 -28.38
C LEU A 11 -33.24 51.73 -27.31
N VAL A 12 -32.71 50.56 -27.77
CA VAL A 12 -31.34 50.00 -27.61
C VAL A 12 -31.01 49.42 -26.21
N ASP A 13 -30.55 48.18 -26.00
CA ASP A 13 -29.64 47.35 -26.79
C ASP A 13 -29.83 45.83 -26.55
N SER A 14 -29.37 45.08 -27.53
CA SER A 14 -29.53 43.66 -27.79
C SER A 14 -28.86 42.70 -26.78
N ARG A 15 -29.65 41.77 -26.24
CA ARG A 15 -29.19 40.46 -25.71
C ARG A 15 -30.04 39.34 -26.30
N TYR A 16 -29.38 38.19 -26.49
CA TYR A 16 -29.86 36.85 -26.83
C TYR A 16 -29.84 36.42 -28.31
N ALA A 17 -28.95 35.47 -28.62
CA ALA A 17 -29.33 34.18 -29.22
C ALA A 17 -28.18 33.16 -29.15
N ARG A 18 -28.55 31.88 -28.94
CA ARG A 18 -27.78 30.63 -28.79
C ARG A 18 -27.35 30.32 -27.35
N GLY A 19 -27.92 29.37 -26.61
CA GLY A 19 -28.72 28.20 -26.96
C GLY A 19 -27.87 26.94 -26.80
N GLU A 20 -27.71 26.47 -25.57
CA GLU A 20 -27.14 25.15 -25.26
C GLU A 20 -27.82 24.56 -24.01
N THR A 21 -27.94 23.24 -24.04
CA THR A 21 -28.87 22.35 -23.35
C THR A 21 -28.52 22.11 -21.88
N TYR A 22 -29.54 22.11 -21.03
CA TYR A 22 -29.45 21.75 -19.61
C TYR A 22 -29.32 20.23 -19.44
N GLU A 23 -28.21 19.77 -18.88
CA GLU A 23 -28.11 18.50 -18.16
C GLU A 23 -28.03 18.78 -16.65
N HIS A 24 -28.87 18.06 -15.89
CA HIS A 24 -29.04 18.16 -14.46
C HIS A 24 -27.75 17.87 -13.69
N THR A 25 -27.18 18.89 -13.05
CA THR A 25 -26.24 18.73 -11.92
C THR A 25 -26.99 18.99 -10.63
N GLY A 26 -27.09 17.95 -9.80
CA GLY A 26 -27.82 17.96 -8.53
C GLY A 26 -27.09 18.74 -7.43
N SER A 27 -27.81 19.72 -6.88
CA SER A 27 -27.80 20.13 -5.48
C SER A 27 -26.47 20.57 -4.86
N THR A 28 -26.00 21.76 -5.25
CA THR A 28 -25.19 22.62 -4.38
C THR A 28 -26.09 23.13 -3.26
N VAL A 29 -26.00 22.52 -2.08
CA VAL A 29 -26.57 23.10 -0.85
C VAL A 29 -25.76 24.37 -0.58
N ILE A 30 -26.45 25.51 -0.61
CA ILE A 30 -25.94 26.82 -0.24
C ILE A 30 -25.52 26.76 1.23
N MET A 31 -24.22 26.53 1.49
CA MET A 31 -23.64 26.79 2.80
C MET A 31 -23.43 28.30 2.93
N THR A 32 -24.14 28.86 3.90
CA THR A 32 -24.04 30.21 4.42
C THR A 32 -22.57 30.57 4.72
N GLU A 33 -22.17 31.78 4.35
CA GLU A 33 -20.83 32.36 4.57
C GLU A 33 -20.37 32.15 6.03
N CYS A 34 -19.41 31.26 6.22
CA CYS A 34 -18.74 31.02 7.51
C CYS A 34 -17.43 31.82 7.47
N THR A 35 -17.28 32.81 8.35
CA THR A 35 -15.98 33.47 8.61
C THR A 35 -14.94 32.39 8.91
N SER A 36 -13.93 32.23 8.04
CA SER A 36 -12.89 31.21 8.22
C SER A 36 -12.07 31.54 9.47
N LEU A 37 -12.17 30.70 10.52
CA LEU A 37 -11.36 30.84 11.73
C LEU A 37 -9.86 30.80 11.40
N GLN A 38 -9.09 31.73 11.96
CA GLN A 38 -7.66 31.79 11.77
C GLN A 38 -6.95 30.74 12.65
N PHE A 39 -6.17 29.85 12.04
CA PHE A 39 -5.35 28.87 12.74
C PHE A 39 -3.93 29.40 12.97
N VAL A 40 -3.25 28.86 13.99
CA VAL A 40 -1.84 29.17 14.29
C VAL A 40 -0.96 28.67 13.14
N SER A 41 -0.12 29.56 12.61
CA SER A 41 0.80 29.24 11.52
C SER A 41 1.98 28.39 12.02
N PRO A 42 2.62 27.59 11.14
CA PRO A 42 3.81 26.82 11.51
C PRO A 42 4.94 27.69 12.06
N PHE A 43 5.08 28.89 11.49
CA PHE A 43 6.07 29.88 11.92
C PHE A 43 5.80 30.38 13.33
N ALA A 44 4.54 30.72 13.65
CA ALA A 44 4.14 31.16 14.98
C ALA A 44 4.31 30.07 16.03
N PHE A 45 3.94 28.82 15.71
CA PHE A 45 4.11 27.68 16.62
C PHE A 45 5.60 27.38 16.90
N GLU A 46 6.45 27.38 15.86
CA GLU A 46 7.89 27.16 16.03
C GLU A 46 8.53 28.27 16.89
N ALA A 47 8.11 29.52 16.69
CA ALA A 47 8.57 30.66 17.49
C ALA A 47 8.20 30.52 18.97
N MET A 48 6.97 30.07 19.27
CA MET A 48 6.54 29.77 20.64
C MET A 48 7.27 28.58 21.25
N GLN A 49 7.43 27.49 20.50
CA GLN A 49 8.08 26.27 20.97
C GLN A 49 9.56 26.50 21.35
N LYS A 50 10.26 27.34 20.60
CA LYS A 50 11.67 27.69 20.86
C LYS A 50 11.83 28.92 21.74
N VAL A 51 10.74 29.60 22.07
CA VAL A 51 10.73 30.91 22.75
C VAL A 51 11.64 31.92 22.01
N ASP A 52 11.54 31.93 20.67
CA ASP A 52 12.32 32.83 19.80
C ASP A 52 11.64 34.20 19.72
N VAL A 53 12.06 35.11 20.59
CA VAL A 53 11.44 36.44 20.73
C VAL A 53 11.60 37.32 19.49
N VAL A 54 12.64 37.09 18.68
CA VAL A 54 12.83 37.84 17.43
C VAL A 54 11.79 37.43 16.41
N ARG A 55 11.53 36.12 16.26
CA ARG A 55 10.47 35.62 15.39
C ARG A 55 9.08 36.02 15.90
N LEU A 56 8.85 35.97 17.21
CA LEU A 56 7.59 36.44 17.81
C LEU A 56 7.32 37.92 17.52
N ALA A 57 8.36 38.76 17.50
CA ALA A 57 8.22 40.18 17.14
C ALA A 57 7.89 40.45 15.67
N SER A 58 8.10 39.46 14.79
CA SER A 58 7.77 39.55 13.37
C SER A 58 6.37 39.05 13.01
N LEU A 59 5.62 38.52 14.00
CA LEU A 59 4.25 38.06 13.81
C LEU A 59 3.29 39.23 13.58
N SER A 60 2.24 38.97 12.81
CA SER A 60 1.14 39.91 12.64
C SER A 60 0.27 39.99 13.91
N ASP A 61 -0.40 41.13 14.14
CA ASP A 61 -1.29 41.31 15.31
C ASP A 61 -2.33 40.17 15.46
N PRO A 62 -2.98 39.66 14.39
CA PRO A 62 -3.91 38.54 14.50
C PRO A 62 -3.23 37.21 14.87
N GLU A 63 -1.99 36.96 14.46
CA GLU A 63 -1.25 35.77 14.88
C GLU A 63 -0.78 35.88 16.33
N LEU A 64 -0.36 37.08 16.75
CA LEU A 64 0.02 37.35 18.13
C LEU A 64 -1.17 37.18 19.08
N ARG A 65 -2.37 37.59 18.65
CA ARG A 65 -3.64 37.44 19.39
C ARG A 65 -3.89 36.00 19.85
N LEU A 66 -3.56 35.02 19.03
CA LEU A 66 -3.76 33.58 19.31
C LEU A 66 -2.83 33.03 20.40
N LEU A 67 -1.73 33.73 20.69
CA LEU A 67 -0.65 33.30 21.58
C LEU A 67 -0.58 34.13 22.87
N LEU A 68 -1.47 35.11 23.02
CA LEU A 68 -1.47 36.04 24.15
C LEU A 68 -1.55 35.34 25.53
N PRO A 69 -2.38 34.30 25.75
CA PRO A 69 -2.46 33.67 27.07
C PRO A 69 -1.11 33.21 27.59
N CYS A 70 -0.32 32.54 26.75
CA CYS A 70 1.02 32.09 27.12
C CYS A 70 2.02 33.25 27.24
N LEU A 71 2.01 34.20 26.30
CA LEU A 71 2.92 35.35 26.33
C LEU A 71 2.73 36.22 27.58
N VAL A 72 1.48 36.49 27.96
CA VAL A 72 1.14 37.27 29.17
C VAL A 72 1.58 36.51 30.43
N ARG A 73 1.36 35.19 30.49
CA ARG A 73 1.86 34.36 31.59
C ARG A 73 3.38 34.37 31.70
N MET A 74 4.09 34.21 30.58
CA MET A 74 5.56 34.28 30.57
C MET A 74 6.09 35.64 31.06
N ALA A 75 5.35 36.73 30.77
CA ALA A 75 5.72 38.07 31.21
C ALA A 75 5.42 38.32 32.69
N LEU A 76 4.28 37.84 33.21
CA LEU A 76 3.77 38.21 34.53
C LEU A 76 4.05 37.18 35.63
N CYS A 77 4.01 35.89 35.30
CA CYS A 77 4.30 34.84 36.27
C CYS A 77 5.81 34.76 36.56
N ALA A 78 6.16 34.21 37.72
CA ALA A 78 7.55 34.05 38.13
C ALA A 78 8.29 33.17 37.11
N PRO A 79 9.37 33.67 36.47
CA PRO A 79 10.04 32.90 35.43
C PRO A 79 10.86 31.77 36.06
N ALA A 80 10.83 30.61 35.40
CA ALA A 80 11.69 29.48 35.75
C ALA A 80 13.18 29.78 35.45
N ASP A 81 13.45 30.63 34.45
CA ASP A 81 14.79 31.09 34.10
C ASP A 81 15.06 32.51 34.67
N GLN A 82 16.20 32.67 35.33
CA GLN A 82 16.68 33.94 35.90
C GLN A 82 17.92 34.48 35.14
N SER A 83 18.22 33.93 33.97
CA SER A 83 19.35 34.33 33.12
C SER A 83 19.25 35.79 32.65
N GLN A 84 20.41 36.40 32.35
CA GLN A 84 20.46 37.76 31.80
C GLN A 84 19.88 37.85 30.38
N SER A 85 20.00 36.77 29.60
CA SER A 85 19.35 36.64 28.28
C SER A 85 17.83 36.70 28.42
N TRP A 86 17.26 35.92 29.33
CA TRP A 86 15.81 35.94 29.57
C TRP A 86 15.31 37.32 30.04
N ALA A 87 16.09 38.04 30.85
CA ALA A 87 15.72 39.39 31.27
C ALA A 87 15.63 40.39 30.08
N GLN A 88 16.39 40.17 29.01
CA GLN A 88 16.29 40.97 27.77
C GLN A 88 15.09 40.52 26.93
N ASP A 89 14.91 39.22 26.77
CA ASP A 89 13.79 38.61 26.05
C ASP A 89 12.43 38.99 26.67
N LYS A 90 12.33 38.95 28.00
CA LYS A 90 11.15 39.39 28.75
C LYS A 90 10.81 40.86 28.50
N LYS A 91 11.81 41.74 28.36
CA LYS A 91 11.57 43.17 28.03
C LYS A 91 11.01 43.32 26.62
N LEU A 92 11.48 42.51 25.67
CA LEU A 92 10.96 42.50 24.31
C LEU A 92 9.52 41.96 24.26
N ILE A 93 9.22 40.87 24.97
CA ILE A 93 7.86 40.35 25.11
C ILE A 93 6.92 41.41 25.72
N LEU A 94 7.33 42.09 26.80
CA LEU A 94 6.52 43.17 27.40
C LEU A 94 6.27 44.33 26.43
N ARG A 95 7.21 44.63 25.52
CA ARG A 95 6.99 45.63 24.46
C ARG A 95 5.99 45.15 23.42
N LEU A 96 6.00 43.87 23.05
CA LEU A 96 5.01 43.28 22.13
C LEU A 96 3.60 43.30 22.73
N LEU A 97 3.48 43.07 24.03
CA LEU A 97 2.19 43.11 24.74
C LEU A 97 1.69 44.54 24.99
N SER A 98 2.56 45.53 24.91
CA SER A 98 2.22 46.94 25.16
C SER A 98 1.35 47.49 24.02
N GLY A 99 0.11 47.85 24.34
CA GLY A 99 -0.84 48.44 23.38
C GLY A 99 -1.88 47.46 22.83
N VAL A 100 -1.83 46.20 23.23
CA VAL A 100 -2.85 45.19 22.90
C VAL A 100 -3.94 45.19 23.97
N GLU A 101 -5.16 45.58 23.63
CA GLU A 101 -6.28 45.72 24.57
C GLU A 101 -6.62 44.40 25.28
N ALA A 102 -6.60 43.28 24.54
CA ALA A 102 -6.90 41.95 25.07
C ALA A 102 -5.97 41.50 26.20
N VAL A 103 -4.74 42.06 26.28
CA VAL A 103 -3.81 41.76 27.38
C VAL A 103 -4.41 42.13 28.72
N ASN A 104 -5.08 43.29 28.83
CA ASN A 104 -5.69 43.73 30.09
C ASN A 104 -6.77 42.74 30.57
N SER A 105 -7.54 42.18 29.64
CA SER A 105 -8.54 41.14 29.95
C SER A 105 -7.87 39.87 30.49
N ILE A 106 -6.78 39.42 29.86
CA ILE A 106 -6.02 38.24 30.30
C ILE A 106 -5.33 38.48 31.65
N VAL A 107 -4.80 39.68 31.91
CA VAL A 107 -4.24 40.04 33.22
C VAL A 107 -5.32 39.98 34.31
N ALA A 108 -6.54 40.44 34.01
CA ALA A 108 -7.66 40.34 34.92
C ALA A 108 -8.05 38.88 35.21
N LEU A 109 -7.99 37.98 34.21
CA LEU A 109 -8.19 36.53 34.39
C LEU A 109 -7.11 35.91 35.29
N LEU A 110 -5.84 36.29 35.13
CA LEU A 110 -4.72 35.78 35.94
C LEU A 110 -4.72 36.31 37.39
N SER A 111 -5.47 37.38 37.67
CA SER A 111 -5.55 37.98 39.01
C SER A 111 -6.57 37.28 39.93
N VAL A 112 -7.27 36.26 39.43
CA VAL A 112 -8.29 35.50 40.17
C VAL A 112 -7.64 34.49 41.12
N ASP A 113 -8.29 34.22 42.26
CA ASP A 113 -7.87 33.18 43.18
C ASP A 113 -8.19 31.78 42.61
N PHE A 114 -7.20 31.18 41.94
CA PHE A 114 -7.31 29.84 41.36
C PHE A 114 -7.44 28.75 42.42
N HIS A 115 -6.98 28.96 43.65
CA HIS A 115 -7.12 27.96 44.71
C HIS A 115 -8.58 27.83 45.17
N ALA A 116 -9.26 28.97 45.35
CA ALA A 116 -10.69 28.98 45.64
C ALA A 116 -11.50 28.36 44.48
N LEU A 117 -11.13 28.70 43.23
CA LEU A 117 -11.78 28.16 42.03
C LEU A 117 -11.60 26.63 41.92
N GLU A 118 -10.40 26.11 42.20
CA GLU A 118 -10.11 24.67 42.18
C GLU A 118 -10.95 23.91 43.22
N GLN A 119 -11.10 24.47 44.42
CA GLN A 119 -11.94 23.87 45.47
C GLN A 119 -13.41 23.81 45.07
N ASP A 120 -13.94 24.88 44.49
CA ASP A 120 -15.33 24.93 44.02
C ASP A 120 -15.56 23.93 42.88
N ALA A 121 -14.62 23.85 41.93
CA ALA A 121 -14.70 22.94 40.80
C ALA A 121 -14.53 21.47 41.20
N SER A 122 -13.68 21.17 42.20
CA SER A 122 -13.55 19.83 42.76
C SER A 122 -14.85 19.36 43.43
N LYS A 123 -15.54 20.26 44.16
CA LYS A 123 -16.85 19.97 44.74
C LYS A 123 -17.90 19.74 43.65
N GLU A 124 -17.86 20.53 42.59
CA GLU A 124 -18.76 20.38 41.43
C GLU A 124 -18.57 19.01 40.75
N GLN A 125 -17.33 18.59 40.52
CA GLN A 125 -17.03 17.30 39.94
C GLN A 125 -17.52 16.15 40.84
N GLN A 126 -17.30 16.25 42.16
CA GLN A 126 -17.83 15.29 43.13
C GLN A 126 -19.36 15.24 43.18
N LEU A 127 -20.03 16.38 43.00
CA LEU A 127 -21.49 16.45 42.94
C LEU A 127 -22.01 15.71 41.70
N ARG A 128 -21.38 15.94 40.54
CA ARG A 128 -21.77 15.32 39.27
C ARG A 128 -21.52 13.81 39.23
N HIS A 129 -20.53 13.30 39.96
CA HIS A 129 -20.30 11.86 40.09
C HIS A 129 -21.31 11.12 40.99
N LYS A 130 -22.09 11.81 41.81
CA LYS A 130 -23.12 11.18 42.65
C LYS A 130 -24.38 10.95 41.81
N LEU A 131 -24.73 9.67 41.60
CA LEU A 131 -25.93 9.20 40.89
C LEU A 131 -27.19 9.96 41.34
N GLY A 132 -27.60 10.97 40.56
CA GLY A 132 -28.81 11.77 40.83
C GLY A 132 -28.66 13.30 40.76
N GLY A 133 -27.46 13.85 40.51
CA GLY A 133 -27.30 15.28 40.27
C GLY A 133 -27.97 15.72 38.96
N GLY A 134 -29.17 16.32 39.05
CA GLY A 134 -29.83 16.89 37.89
C GLY A 134 -28.98 17.98 37.23
N THR A 135 -29.10 18.13 35.91
CA THR A 135 -28.40 19.13 35.07
C THR A 135 -28.61 20.60 35.48
N GLY A 136 -29.35 20.88 36.56
CA GLY A 136 -29.70 22.22 37.05
C GLY A 136 -29.07 22.61 38.40
N GLU A 137 -28.36 21.72 39.12
CA GLU A 137 -27.63 22.08 40.34
C GLU A 137 -26.13 22.17 40.03
N SER A 138 -25.61 23.40 39.88
CA SER A 138 -24.19 23.66 39.72
C SER A 138 -23.69 24.60 40.83
N ILE A 139 -22.61 24.19 41.48
CA ILE A 139 -21.86 24.96 42.48
C ILE A 139 -21.11 26.10 41.79
N LEU A 140 -20.65 25.88 40.55
CA LEU A 140 -19.92 26.89 39.76
C LEU A 140 -20.86 27.94 39.15
N VAL A 141 -22.08 27.54 38.78
CA VAL A 141 -23.05 28.39 38.07
C VAL A 141 -24.41 28.28 38.76
N SER A 142 -24.80 29.30 39.51
CA SER A 142 -26.17 29.46 39.99
C SER A 142 -27.16 29.49 38.81
N GLN A 143 -28.35 28.89 38.96
CA GLN A 143 -29.40 28.78 37.92
C GLN A 143 -29.34 29.93 36.89
N LEU A 144 -28.95 29.59 35.66
CA LEU A 144 -28.81 30.53 34.55
C LEU A 144 -30.17 31.19 34.29
N GLN A 145 -30.24 32.52 34.36
CA GLN A 145 -31.48 33.26 34.07
C GLN A 145 -31.62 33.56 32.58
N HIS A 146 -30.50 33.59 31.85
CA HIS A 146 -30.41 33.87 30.40
C HIS A 146 -29.50 32.83 29.72
N GLY A 147 -29.41 32.85 28.38
CA GLY A 147 -28.49 31.96 27.63
C GLY A 147 -27.02 32.16 28.04
N LEU A 148 -26.19 31.12 27.91
CA LEU A 148 -24.78 31.09 28.35
C LEU A 148 -23.96 32.24 27.77
N THR A 149 -24.26 32.63 26.53
CA THR A 149 -23.56 33.70 25.81
C THR A 149 -23.84 35.09 26.40
N LEU A 150 -25.10 35.36 26.77
CA LEU A 150 -25.50 36.64 27.36
C LEU A 150 -24.96 36.77 28.79
N GLU A 151 -24.94 35.68 29.56
CA GLU A 151 -24.30 35.70 30.87
C GLU A 151 -22.79 35.93 30.76
N PHE A 152 -22.13 35.32 29.77
CA PHE A 152 -20.69 35.52 29.55
C PHE A 152 -20.34 36.98 29.23
N GLU A 153 -21.14 37.66 28.41
CA GLU A 153 -20.97 39.07 28.05
C GLU A 153 -21.01 39.99 29.28
N HIS A 154 -21.99 39.78 30.17
CA HIS A 154 -22.21 40.62 31.35
C HIS A 154 -21.36 40.22 32.57
N SER A 155 -20.55 39.17 32.45
CA SER A 155 -19.78 38.59 33.55
C SER A 155 -18.41 39.26 33.75
N ASP A 156 -17.97 39.32 35.00
CA ASP A 156 -16.59 39.66 35.38
C ASP A 156 -15.63 38.47 35.19
N SER A 157 -14.32 38.72 35.24
CA SER A 157 -13.28 37.71 34.97
C SER A 157 -13.42 36.40 35.79
N PRO A 158 -13.71 36.43 37.11
CA PRO A 158 -13.98 35.22 37.88
C PRO A 158 -15.22 34.44 37.42
N ARG A 159 -16.32 35.13 37.07
CA ARG A 159 -17.54 34.46 36.60
C ARG A 159 -17.35 33.87 35.20
N ARG A 160 -16.61 34.53 34.31
CA ARG A 160 -16.22 33.99 33.00
C ARG A 160 -15.43 32.68 33.12
N LEU A 161 -14.45 32.62 34.04
CA LEU A 161 -13.72 31.39 34.36
C LEU A 161 -14.65 30.27 34.81
N ARG A 162 -15.58 30.56 35.74
CA ARG A 162 -16.56 29.57 36.24
C ARG A 162 -17.50 29.06 35.16
N LEU A 163 -17.96 29.91 34.25
CA LEU A 163 -18.86 29.54 33.15
C LEU A 163 -18.18 28.57 32.18
N VAL A 164 -16.98 28.90 31.69
CA VAL A 164 -16.20 28.02 30.80
C VAL A 164 -15.85 26.71 31.51
N LEU A 165 -15.41 26.77 32.77
CA LEU A 165 -15.04 25.60 33.55
C LEU A 165 -16.22 24.66 33.78
N SER A 166 -17.40 25.18 34.12
CA SER A 166 -18.61 24.38 34.32
C SER A 166 -19.04 23.66 33.04
N GLU A 167 -18.96 24.37 31.90
CA GLU A 167 -19.34 23.81 30.59
C GLU A 167 -18.35 22.74 30.11
N LEU A 168 -17.05 22.94 30.36
CA LEU A 168 -15.99 21.97 30.07
C LEU A 168 -16.13 20.71 30.93
N LEU A 169 -16.29 20.86 32.25
CA LEU A 169 -16.50 19.73 33.17
C LEU A 169 -17.78 18.96 32.84
N ALA A 170 -18.82 19.64 32.35
CA ALA A 170 -20.04 18.98 31.88
C ALA A 170 -19.77 18.04 30.68
N ILE A 171 -18.93 18.48 29.74
CA ILE A 171 -18.53 17.66 28.59
C ILE A 171 -17.67 16.50 29.07
N MET A 172 -16.61 16.77 29.85
CA MET A 172 -15.67 15.76 30.34
C MET A 172 -16.39 14.63 31.10
N ASN A 173 -17.32 14.98 32.01
CA ASN A 173 -18.10 13.97 32.74
C ASN A 173 -18.94 13.12 31.79
N LYS A 174 -19.62 13.74 30.82
CA LYS A 174 -20.43 12.99 29.85
C LYS A 174 -19.58 12.09 28.95
N VAL A 175 -18.36 12.50 28.60
CA VAL A 175 -17.39 11.64 27.87
C VAL A 175 -16.96 10.45 28.73
N SER A 176 -16.77 10.65 30.04
CA SER A 176 -16.42 9.54 30.96
C SER A 176 -17.57 8.54 31.16
N GLU A 177 -18.82 9.00 31.09
CA GLU A 177 -20.02 8.17 31.28
C GLU A 177 -20.48 7.45 30.00
N SER A 178 -20.16 7.97 28.80
CA SER A 178 -20.77 7.53 27.55
C SER A 178 -20.35 6.14 27.05
N SER A 179 -19.64 5.35 27.86
CA SER A 179 -19.17 3.97 27.57
C SER A 179 -18.50 3.76 26.19
N GLY A 180 -17.99 4.84 25.58
CA GLY A 180 -17.35 4.85 24.27
C GLY A 180 -18.24 5.31 23.10
N GLU A 181 -19.52 5.65 23.33
CA GLU A 181 -20.36 6.26 22.30
C GLU A 181 -20.03 7.75 22.13
N PHE A 182 -19.80 8.15 20.87
CA PHE A 182 -19.55 9.54 20.52
C PHE A 182 -20.85 10.34 20.51
N PHE A 183 -20.87 11.48 21.19
CA PHE A 183 -21.96 12.46 21.12
C PHE A 183 -21.44 13.80 20.59
N PHE A 184 -22.31 14.58 19.97
CA PHE A 184 -22.01 15.96 19.58
C PHE A 184 -22.75 16.91 20.52
N LYS A 185 -22.05 17.86 21.14
CA LYS A 185 -22.65 18.87 22.03
C LYS A 185 -22.70 20.21 21.31
N SER A 186 -23.91 20.75 21.16
CA SER A 186 -24.11 22.15 20.81
C SER A 186 -23.83 23.01 22.04
N SER A 187 -22.80 23.85 21.98
CA SER A 187 -22.44 24.74 23.09
C SER A 187 -22.39 26.17 22.61
N GLU A 188 -23.28 27.02 23.12
CA GLU A 188 -23.38 28.41 22.69
C GLU A 188 -22.03 29.15 22.87
N LEU A 189 -21.31 28.86 23.95
CA LEU A 189 -20.03 29.51 24.28
C LEU A 189 -18.90 29.11 23.32
N PHE A 190 -18.82 27.83 22.93
CA PHE A 190 -17.80 27.34 22.00
C PHE A 190 -18.18 27.53 20.52
N GLU A 191 -19.36 28.10 20.24
CA GLU A 191 -19.88 28.34 18.89
C GLU A 191 -20.09 29.83 18.56
N SER A 192 -20.20 30.70 19.57
CA SER A 192 -20.47 32.13 19.38
C SER A 192 -19.27 32.86 18.77
N PRO A 193 -19.33 33.33 17.50
CA PRO A 193 -18.19 33.88 16.78
C PRO A 193 -17.61 35.16 17.42
N VAL A 194 -18.41 35.87 18.22
CA VAL A 194 -17.99 37.10 18.90
C VAL A 194 -17.08 36.80 20.09
N TYR A 195 -17.33 35.70 20.82
CA TYR A 195 -16.66 35.39 22.08
C TYR A 195 -15.66 34.23 21.98
N LEU A 196 -15.43 33.67 20.78
CA LEU A 196 -14.53 32.52 20.59
C LEU A 196 -13.11 32.79 21.10
N GLU A 197 -12.56 33.97 20.80
CA GLU A 197 -11.19 34.30 21.20
C GLU A 197 -11.06 34.49 22.72
N GLU A 198 -12.03 35.16 23.35
CA GLU A 198 -12.06 35.32 24.81
C GLU A 198 -12.27 33.97 25.52
N ALA A 199 -13.15 33.11 24.99
CA ALA A 199 -13.35 31.77 25.51
C ALA A 199 -12.07 30.91 25.37
N ALA A 200 -11.30 31.10 24.29
CA ALA A 200 -10.02 30.42 24.08
C ALA A 200 -8.96 30.91 25.08
N ASP A 201 -8.91 32.21 25.37
CA ASP A 201 -8.02 32.75 26.40
C ASP A 201 -8.35 32.14 27.77
N VAL A 202 -9.63 32.15 28.15
CA VAL A 202 -10.10 31.57 29.41
C VAL A 202 -9.75 30.08 29.49
N LEU A 203 -9.94 29.31 28.42
CA LEU A 203 -9.58 27.89 28.35
C LEU A 203 -8.07 27.67 28.55
N CYS A 204 -7.22 28.45 27.89
CA CYS A 204 -5.77 28.34 28.02
C CYS A 204 -5.29 28.69 29.44
N ILE A 205 -5.88 29.72 30.06
CA ILE A 205 -5.57 30.10 31.44
C ILE A 205 -6.03 29.02 32.42
N LEU A 206 -7.26 28.50 32.30
CA LEU A 206 -7.79 27.44 33.15
C LEU A 206 -6.91 26.19 33.10
N GLN A 207 -6.55 25.71 31.91
CA GLN A 207 -5.75 24.50 31.77
C GLN A 207 -4.35 24.67 32.39
N ALA A 208 -3.75 25.85 32.26
CA ALA A 208 -2.39 26.07 32.73
C ALA A 208 -2.28 26.51 34.21
N GLU A 209 -3.38 26.96 34.85
CA GLU A 209 -3.45 27.20 36.30
C GLU A 209 -4.04 26.01 37.08
N LEU A 210 -4.88 25.17 36.46
CA LEU A 210 -5.55 24.02 37.09
C LEU A 210 -5.19 22.67 36.41
N PRO A 211 -3.89 22.32 36.23
CA PRO A 211 -3.49 21.12 35.49
C PRO A 211 -3.89 19.80 36.17
N SER A 212 -4.08 19.80 37.50
CA SER A 212 -4.58 18.68 38.31
C SER A 212 -6.02 18.31 37.96
N LEU A 213 -6.86 19.33 37.80
CA LEU A 213 -8.28 19.22 37.50
C LEU A 213 -8.54 19.05 36.00
N LEU A 214 -7.72 19.69 35.17
CA LEU A 214 -7.83 19.71 33.71
C LEU A 214 -6.59 19.10 33.04
N PRO A 215 -6.42 17.76 33.11
CA PRO A 215 -5.39 17.08 32.33
C PRO A 215 -5.55 17.39 30.84
N ILE A 216 -4.46 17.78 30.19
CA ILE A 216 -4.51 18.31 28.82
C ILE A 216 -5.07 17.31 27.80
N VAL A 217 -4.85 16.01 28.02
CA VAL A 217 -5.39 14.93 27.18
C VAL A 217 -6.91 14.83 27.33
N ASP A 218 -7.43 14.92 28.55
CA ASP A 218 -8.88 14.82 28.81
C ASP A 218 -9.62 16.07 28.30
N VAL A 219 -8.99 17.24 28.42
CA VAL A 219 -9.48 18.47 27.78
C VAL A 219 -9.50 18.31 26.26
N ALA A 220 -8.43 17.75 25.66
CA ALA A 220 -8.36 17.52 24.23
C ALA A 220 -9.47 16.58 23.74
N GLU A 221 -9.75 15.48 24.46
CA GLU A 221 -10.87 14.59 24.15
C GLU A 221 -12.21 15.33 24.25
N ALA A 222 -12.44 16.09 25.33
CA ALA A 222 -13.68 16.87 25.50
C ALA A 222 -13.91 17.86 24.34
N LEU A 223 -12.85 18.53 23.88
CA LEU A 223 -12.94 19.46 22.76
C LEU A 223 -13.37 18.79 21.44
N LEU A 224 -13.10 17.50 21.23
CA LEU A 224 -13.57 16.80 20.02
C LEU A 224 -15.10 16.80 19.89
N HIS A 225 -15.84 16.96 21.00
CA HIS A 225 -17.30 16.91 21.03
C HIS A 225 -18.00 18.23 20.73
N VAL A 226 -17.26 19.35 20.59
CA VAL A 226 -17.81 20.68 20.27
C VAL A 226 -17.43 21.14 18.87
N ARG A 227 -18.28 21.93 18.20
CA ARG A 227 -18.14 22.30 16.78
C ARG A 227 -16.75 22.82 16.39
N ASN A 228 -16.24 23.82 17.10
CA ASN A 228 -14.95 24.48 16.84
C ASN A 228 -13.78 23.84 17.61
N GLY A 229 -13.95 22.63 18.15
CA GLY A 229 -13.00 21.98 19.04
C GLY A 229 -11.58 21.81 18.50
N ALA A 230 -11.42 21.48 17.21
CA ALA A 230 -10.11 21.36 16.60
C ALA A 230 -9.32 22.68 16.61
N TRP A 231 -10.02 23.82 16.49
CA TRP A 231 -9.42 25.15 16.58
C TRP A 231 -8.98 25.47 18.01
N PHE A 232 -9.87 25.28 19.00
CA PHE A 232 -9.54 25.43 20.42
C PHE A 232 -8.36 24.54 20.84
N LEU A 233 -8.31 23.31 20.34
CA LEU A 233 -7.22 22.38 20.61
C LEU A 233 -5.89 22.87 20.03
N CYS A 234 -5.88 23.42 18.82
CA CYS A 234 -4.67 24.01 18.24
C CYS A 234 -4.17 25.20 19.06
N LEU A 235 -5.08 26.06 19.53
CA LEU A 235 -4.72 27.19 20.40
C LEU A 235 -4.18 26.73 21.75
N LEU A 236 -4.82 25.75 22.37
CA LEU A 236 -4.38 25.18 23.64
C LEU A 236 -2.95 24.63 23.53
N VAL A 237 -2.68 23.83 22.49
CA VAL A 237 -1.35 23.26 22.24
C VAL A 237 -0.34 24.34 21.84
N ALA A 238 -0.74 25.38 21.09
CA ALA A 238 0.13 26.50 20.75
C ALA A 238 0.55 27.33 21.98
N ASN A 239 -0.34 27.43 22.98
CA ASN A 239 -0.06 28.11 24.24
C ASN A 239 0.67 27.20 25.26
N VAL A 240 0.75 25.89 25.01
CA VAL A 240 1.56 24.93 25.78
C VAL A 240 2.32 23.98 24.84
N PRO A 241 3.34 24.46 24.09
CA PRO A 241 3.96 23.69 23.01
C PRO A 241 4.56 22.34 23.44
N ASP A 242 5.02 22.23 24.69
CA ASP A 242 5.60 21.00 25.24
C ASP A 242 4.60 19.83 25.28
N SER A 243 3.30 20.14 25.38
CA SER A 243 2.22 19.14 25.43
C SER A 243 1.91 18.49 24.09
N PHE A 244 2.44 18.99 22.98
CA PHE A 244 2.12 18.53 21.62
C PHE A 244 2.19 17.00 21.48
N ASN A 245 3.30 16.40 21.93
CA ASN A 245 3.49 14.95 21.80
C ASN A 245 2.54 14.16 22.72
N GLU A 246 2.27 14.67 23.92
CA GLU A 246 1.37 14.04 24.88
C GLU A 246 -0.07 14.03 24.37
N VAL A 247 -0.54 15.18 23.86
CA VAL A 247 -1.87 15.34 23.26
C VAL A 247 -2.02 14.46 22.03
N CYS A 248 -1.06 14.50 21.09
CA CYS A 248 -1.12 13.65 19.90
C CYS A 248 -1.17 12.16 20.27
N ARG A 249 -0.34 11.72 21.21
CA ARG A 249 -0.31 10.32 21.65
C ARG A 249 -1.61 9.93 22.38
N GLY A 250 -2.13 10.79 23.25
CA GLY A 250 -3.39 10.57 23.96
C GLY A 250 -4.56 10.39 23.01
N LEU A 251 -4.73 11.32 22.07
CA LEU A 251 -5.77 11.26 21.04
C LEU A 251 -5.64 10.01 20.16
N ILE A 252 -4.42 9.62 19.75
CA ILE A 252 -4.20 8.39 18.95
C ILE A 252 -4.61 7.15 19.75
N LYS A 253 -4.18 7.06 21.02
CA LYS A 253 -4.45 5.90 21.89
C LYS A 253 -5.95 5.69 22.15
N ASN A 254 -6.70 6.78 22.28
CA ASN A 254 -8.15 6.79 22.44
C ASN A 254 -8.91 6.73 21.10
N GLY A 255 -8.17 6.71 19.98
CA GLY A 255 -8.72 6.60 18.64
C GLY A 255 -9.33 5.23 18.36
N GLU A 256 -10.07 5.13 17.25
CA GLU A 256 -10.64 3.86 16.82
C GLU A 256 -9.58 3.00 16.14
N ARG A 257 -9.65 1.68 16.35
CA ARG A 257 -8.75 0.73 15.68
C ARG A 257 -9.13 0.43 14.24
N GLN A 258 -10.41 0.57 13.87
CA GLN A 258 -10.95 0.01 12.63
C GLN A 258 -11.97 0.86 11.88
N ASP A 259 -12.77 1.73 12.53
CA ASP A 259 -13.91 2.41 11.88
C ASP A 259 -13.84 3.94 11.94
N GLU A 260 -12.88 4.53 11.24
CA GLU A 260 -12.62 5.99 11.26
C GLU A 260 -13.70 6.85 10.59
N GLU A 261 -14.69 6.23 9.95
CA GLU A 261 -15.81 6.96 9.33
C GLU A 261 -16.88 7.37 10.36
N SER A 262 -16.72 6.96 11.63
CA SER A 262 -17.51 7.50 12.72
C SER A 262 -17.29 9.02 12.83
N LEU A 263 -18.31 9.75 13.28
CA LEU A 263 -18.21 11.19 13.46
C LEU A 263 -17.05 11.55 14.42
N GLY A 264 -16.84 10.74 15.47
CA GLY A 264 -15.73 10.90 16.41
C GLY A 264 -14.37 10.62 15.78
N GLY A 265 -14.25 9.54 15.00
CA GLY A 265 -13.05 9.17 14.26
C GLY A 265 -12.63 10.24 13.26
N ARG A 266 -13.58 10.77 12.47
CA ARG A 266 -13.34 11.89 11.53
C ARG A 266 -12.86 13.15 12.24
N ARG A 267 -13.58 13.59 13.28
CA ARG A 267 -13.20 14.81 14.04
C ARG A 267 -11.84 14.69 14.71
N ARG A 268 -11.53 13.52 15.28
CA ARG A 268 -10.22 13.23 15.86
C ARG A 268 -9.11 13.26 14.82
N THR A 269 -9.35 12.64 13.66
CA THR A 269 -8.41 12.65 12.54
C THR A 269 -8.16 14.07 12.04
N ASP A 270 -9.20 14.87 11.87
CA ASP A 270 -9.08 16.27 11.44
C ASP A 270 -8.31 17.11 12.46
N ALA A 271 -8.63 16.97 13.76
CA ALA A 271 -7.92 17.65 14.83
C ALA A 271 -6.41 17.32 14.84
N LEU A 272 -6.06 16.04 14.72
CA LEU A 272 -4.65 15.60 14.63
C LEU A 272 -3.96 16.11 13.36
N ARG A 273 -4.67 16.18 12.23
CA ARG A 273 -4.14 16.80 11.00
C ARG A 273 -3.92 18.30 11.16
N PHE A 274 -4.80 19.04 11.83
CA PHE A 274 -4.58 20.46 12.13
C PHE A 274 -3.37 20.68 13.04
N LEU A 275 -3.19 19.84 14.08
CA LEU A 275 -1.98 19.86 14.92
C LEU A 275 -0.72 19.58 14.10
N CYS A 276 -0.73 18.59 13.21
CA CYS A 276 0.41 18.30 12.34
C CYS A 276 0.66 19.39 11.29
N LYS A 277 -0.37 20.10 10.83
CA LYS A 277 -0.21 21.29 9.97
C LYS A 277 0.41 22.45 10.74
N MET A 278 0.06 22.62 12.01
CA MET A 278 0.67 23.62 12.90
C MET A 278 2.12 23.27 13.25
N ASN A 279 2.48 21.99 13.36
CA ASN A 279 3.87 21.55 13.55
C ASN A 279 4.30 20.49 12.51
N PRO A 280 4.64 20.90 11.27
CA PRO A 280 5.01 19.97 10.20
C PRO A 280 6.23 19.11 10.53
N SER A 281 7.16 19.62 11.35
CA SER A 281 8.40 18.91 11.72
C SER A 281 8.14 17.61 12.50
N GLN A 282 7.01 17.54 13.21
CA GLN A 282 6.64 16.36 14.01
C GLN A 282 5.63 15.45 13.30
N ALA A 283 5.14 15.81 12.10
CA ALA A 283 4.10 15.04 11.41
C ALA A 283 4.51 13.58 11.15
N LEU A 284 5.76 13.34 10.73
CA LEU A 284 6.29 11.98 10.52
C LEU A 284 6.46 11.20 11.83
N LYS A 285 6.72 11.89 12.95
CA LYS A 285 6.78 11.28 14.27
C LYS A 285 5.38 10.86 14.74
N VAL A 286 4.37 11.71 14.52
CA VAL A 286 2.97 11.37 14.78
C VAL A 286 2.53 10.20 13.91
N ARG A 287 2.93 10.16 12.63
CA ARG A 287 2.74 8.98 11.76
C ARG A 287 3.35 7.71 12.37
N GLY A 288 4.53 7.79 12.99
CA GLY A 288 5.13 6.68 13.74
C GLY A 288 4.27 6.22 14.91
N MET A 289 3.76 7.16 15.73
CA MET A 289 2.89 6.86 16.88
C MET A 289 1.62 6.11 16.47
N VAL A 290 1.01 6.48 15.33
CA VAL A 290 -0.16 5.80 14.75
C VAL A 290 0.13 4.31 14.50
N VAL A 291 1.31 4.01 13.92
CA VAL A 291 1.73 2.63 13.61
C VAL A 291 2.07 1.85 14.88
N GLU A 292 2.76 2.47 15.84
CA GLU A 292 3.12 1.87 17.13
C GLU A 292 1.86 1.43 17.91
N GLU A 293 0.89 2.34 18.02
CA GLU A 293 -0.34 2.07 18.76
C GLU A 293 -1.31 1.18 17.95
N CYS A 294 -1.20 1.14 16.62
CA CYS A 294 -2.14 0.48 15.70
C CYS A 294 -3.58 1.00 15.85
N HIS A 295 -3.73 2.31 15.92
CA HIS A 295 -5.01 3.04 15.93
C HIS A 295 -4.99 4.08 14.81
N LEU A 296 -6.15 4.47 14.30
CA LEU A 296 -6.30 5.50 13.26
C LEU A 296 -5.44 5.24 11.98
N PRO A 297 -5.64 4.12 11.26
CA PRO A 297 -4.87 3.80 10.05
C PRO A 297 -4.98 4.84 8.93
N GLY A 298 -6.15 5.44 8.72
CA GLY A 298 -6.37 6.50 7.74
C GLY A 298 -5.70 7.80 8.15
N LEU A 299 -5.53 8.11 9.44
CA LEU A 299 -4.68 9.24 9.84
C LEU A 299 -3.24 9.04 9.33
N GLY A 300 -2.67 7.84 9.51
CA GLY A 300 -1.32 7.54 9.02
C GLY A 300 -1.18 7.72 7.50
N VAL A 301 -2.20 7.33 6.74
CA VAL A 301 -2.26 7.53 5.29
C VAL A 301 -2.46 9.01 4.94
N ALA A 302 -3.36 9.72 5.64
CA ALA A 302 -3.63 11.13 5.39
C ALA A 302 -2.39 12.01 5.64
N LEU A 303 -1.65 11.76 6.72
CA LEU A 303 -0.39 12.46 7.01
C LEU A 303 0.67 12.19 5.94
N THR A 304 0.72 10.97 5.42
CA THR A 304 1.62 10.59 4.31
C THR A 304 1.25 11.31 3.01
N LEU A 305 -0.05 11.38 2.69
CA LEU A 305 -0.56 12.11 1.54
C LEU A 305 -0.31 13.63 1.65
N ASP A 306 -0.48 14.20 2.84
CA ASP A 306 -0.23 15.62 3.10
C ASP A 306 1.26 15.96 2.95
N HIS A 307 2.15 15.07 3.40
CA HIS A 307 3.59 15.22 3.22
C HIS A 307 4.01 15.10 1.75
N THR A 308 3.44 14.13 1.01
CA THR A 308 3.71 13.91 -0.42
C THR A 308 3.35 15.13 -1.29
N LYS A 309 2.35 15.93 -0.88
CA LYS A 309 1.98 17.17 -1.59
C LYS A 309 2.96 18.31 -1.36
N ASN A 310 3.67 18.31 -0.23
CA ASN A 310 4.62 19.35 0.14
C ASN A 310 6.02 19.11 -0.43
N GLU A 311 6.38 17.84 -0.65
CA GLU A 311 7.62 17.47 -1.33
C GLU A 311 7.41 17.45 -2.85
N ALA A 312 7.63 18.61 -3.48
CA ALA A 312 7.81 18.65 -4.92
C ALA A 312 9.14 17.98 -5.28
N SER A 313 9.07 16.98 -6.16
CA SER A 313 10.19 16.34 -6.86
C SER A 313 11.19 15.54 -6.02
N GLU A 314 11.12 14.22 -6.13
CA GLU A 314 12.32 13.40 -6.32
C GLU A 314 12.02 12.33 -7.38
N ASP A 315 13.01 12.02 -8.24
CA ASP A 315 12.99 10.91 -9.23
C ASP A 315 12.85 9.52 -8.59
N GLY A 316 12.64 9.46 -7.27
CA GLY A 316 12.57 8.25 -6.47
C GLY A 316 11.18 7.61 -6.34
N VAL A 317 11.13 6.55 -5.53
CA VAL A 317 9.90 5.91 -5.10
C VAL A 317 9.20 6.83 -4.09
N SER A 318 7.89 7.04 -4.24
CA SER A 318 7.15 7.95 -3.36
C SER A 318 7.14 7.46 -1.91
N ASP A 319 7.13 8.40 -0.95
CA ASP A 319 6.99 8.09 0.48
C ASP A 319 5.70 7.32 0.74
N LEU A 320 4.62 7.56 -0.02
CA LEU A 320 3.41 6.76 0.03
C LEU A 320 3.66 5.28 -0.28
N VAL A 321 4.37 4.99 -1.38
CA VAL A 321 4.69 3.61 -1.76
C VAL A 321 5.58 2.95 -0.71
N CYS A 322 6.59 3.66 -0.21
CA CYS A 322 7.49 3.17 0.85
C CYS A 322 6.75 2.88 2.15
N PHE A 323 5.91 3.82 2.61
CA PHE A 323 5.15 3.71 3.85
C PHE A 323 4.18 2.52 3.81
N VAL A 324 3.32 2.44 2.79
CA VAL A 324 2.32 1.37 2.70
C VAL A 324 2.99 0.00 2.48
N SER A 325 4.08 -0.05 1.70
CA SER A 325 4.88 -1.27 1.55
C SER A 325 5.48 -1.70 2.89
N GLY A 326 5.99 -0.76 3.70
CA GLY A 326 6.50 -1.04 5.03
C GLY A 326 5.45 -1.61 5.98
N LEU A 327 4.21 -1.10 5.92
CA LEU A 327 3.09 -1.61 6.72
C LEU A 327 2.69 -3.04 6.35
N LEU A 328 2.70 -3.38 5.06
CA LEU A 328 2.20 -4.66 4.54
C LEU A 328 3.28 -5.74 4.41
N LEU A 329 4.52 -5.36 4.11
CA LEU A 329 5.66 -6.28 3.92
C LEU A 329 6.58 -6.33 5.13
N GLY A 330 6.37 -5.47 6.14
CA GLY A 330 7.11 -5.49 7.39
C GLY A 330 6.91 -6.79 8.18
N THR A 331 7.80 -7.06 9.14
CA THR A 331 7.80 -8.29 9.94
C THR A 331 6.67 -8.34 10.98
N ASN A 332 6.14 -7.19 11.41
CA ASN A 332 5.12 -7.09 12.45
C ASN A 332 3.71 -7.53 11.96
N ALA A 333 3.27 -8.70 12.41
CA ALA A 333 1.96 -9.26 12.04
C ALA A 333 0.76 -8.43 12.56
N LYS A 334 0.89 -7.76 13.71
CA LYS A 334 -0.15 -6.91 14.27
C LYS A 334 -0.43 -5.74 13.32
N VAL A 335 0.62 -5.04 12.89
CA VAL A 335 0.53 -3.91 11.96
C VAL A 335 -0.05 -4.34 10.62
N ARG A 336 0.42 -5.45 10.03
CA ARG A 336 -0.12 -5.99 8.78
C ARG A 336 -1.62 -6.29 8.86
N THR A 337 -2.05 -6.93 9.95
CA THR A 337 -3.45 -7.34 10.14
C THR A 337 -4.36 -6.13 10.38
N TRP A 338 -3.89 -5.17 11.18
CA TRP A 338 -4.57 -3.90 11.46
C TRP A 338 -4.79 -3.11 10.16
N PHE A 339 -3.72 -2.84 9.41
CA PHE A 339 -3.82 -2.08 8.17
C PHE A 339 -4.61 -2.85 7.09
N GLY A 340 -4.43 -4.17 6.98
CA GLY A 340 -5.23 -4.99 6.07
C GLY A 340 -6.72 -4.95 6.38
N THR A 341 -7.11 -4.83 7.65
CA THR A 341 -8.52 -4.71 8.05
C THR A 341 -9.11 -3.36 7.67
N PHE A 342 -8.34 -2.28 7.79
CA PHE A 342 -8.73 -0.95 7.28
C PHE A 342 -9.05 -0.98 5.78
N ILE A 343 -8.19 -1.58 4.96
CA ILE A 343 -8.42 -1.72 3.51
C ILE A 343 -9.70 -2.52 3.23
N ARG A 344 -9.90 -3.67 3.91
CA ARG A 344 -11.08 -4.53 3.71
C ARG A 344 -12.39 -3.87 4.12
N ASN A 345 -12.39 -3.12 5.21
CA ASN A 345 -13.58 -2.45 5.71
C ASN A 345 -13.94 -1.26 4.82
N GLY A 346 -12.96 -0.46 4.41
CA GLY A 346 -13.18 0.72 3.57
C GLY A 346 -13.75 0.38 2.19
N GLN A 347 -13.33 -0.73 1.58
CA GLN A 347 -13.81 -1.10 0.24
C GLN A 347 -15.24 -1.69 0.18
N GLN A 348 -15.83 -2.12 1.30
CA GLN A 348 -17.20 -2.67 1.32
C GLN A 348 -18.28 -1.58 1.31
N ARG A 349 -17.93 -0.36 1.69
CA ARG A 349 -18.89 0.72 1.96
C ARG A 349 -19.00 1.64 0.73
N LYS A 350 -20.02 1.41 -0.11
CA LYS A 350 -20.24 2.10 -1.41
C LYS A 350 -20.69 3.58 -1.31
N ARG A 351 -20.93 4.13 -0.12
CA ARG A 351 -21.86 5.28 0.04
C ARG A 351 -21.21 6.67 0.02
N GLU A 352 -19.90 6.81 0.26
CA GLU A 352 -19.19 8.11 0.34
C GLU A 352 -17.75 7.98 -0.21
N THR A 353 -17.63 7.48 -1.44
CA THR A 353 -16.34 6.97 -1.96
C THR A 353 -15.27 8.05 -2.18
N SER A 354 -15.61 9.29 -2.55
CA SER A 354 -14.59 10.29 -2.94
C SER A 354 -13.90 11.02 -1.79
N SER A 355 -14.54 11.14 -0.62
CA SER A 355 -13.97 11.82 0.54
C SER A 355 -13.13 10.90 1.44
N SER A 356 -13.34 9.58 1.36
CA SER A 356 -12.64 8.61 2.21
C SER A 356 -11.13 8.62 1.95
N VAL A 357 -10.33 8.53 3.02
CA VAL A 357 -8.87 8.53 2.93
C VAL A 357 -8.35 7.33 2.13
N LEU A 358 -9.04 6.19 2.20
CA LEU A 358 -8.69 5.01 1.39
C LEU A 358 -8.79 5.31 -0.11
N TRP A 359 -9.82 6.05 -0.53
CA TRP A 359 -9.97 6.43 -1.92
C TRP A 359 -8.90 7.44 -2.35
N GLN A 360 -8.58 8.42 -1.50
CA GLN A 360 -7.49 9.36 -1.76
C GLN A 360 -6.15 8.64 -1.96
N MET A 361 -5.86 7.61 -1.14
CA MET A 361 -4.69 6.75 -1.30
C MET A 361 -4.70 6.03 -2.64
N ARG A 362 -5.82 5.36 -3.00
CA ARG A 362 -5.95 4.65 -4.27
C ARG A 362 -5.79 5.57 -5.47
N ARG A 363 -6.42 6.76 -5.41
CA ARG A 363 -6.30 7.77 -6.45
C ARG A 363 -4.86 8.25 -6.62
N GLN A 364 -4.14 8.49 -5.52
CA GLN A 364 -2.74 8.88 -5.58
C GLN A 364 -1.85 7.78 -6.18
N LEU A 365 -2.03 6.52 -5.76
CA LEU A 365 -1.30 5.38 -6.32
C LEU A 365 -1.58 5.19 -7.81
N LEU A 366 -2.84 5.37 -8.23
CA LEU A 366 -3.22 5.31 -9.63
C LEU A 366 -2.59 6.46 -10.44
N LEU A 367 -2.57 7.68 -9.92
CA LEU A 367 -1.90 8.81 -10.57
C LEU A 367 -0.39 8.56 -10.73
N GLU A 368 0.26 7.98 -9.71
CA GLU A 368 1.67 7.58 -9.81
C GLU A 368 1.89 6.48 -10.85
N LEU A 369 0.96 5.53 -10.95
CA LEU A 369 0.99 4.49 -11.98
C LEU A 369 0.86 5.10 -13.39
N MET A 370 -0.14 5.96 -13.60
CA MET A 370 -0.37 6.64 -14.87
C MET A 370 0.79 7.58 -15.24
N GLY A 371 1.47 8.17 -14.26
CA GLY A 371 2.65 9.00 -14.48
C GLY A 371 3.90 8.22 -14.93
N ILE A 372 3.95 6.90 -14.65
CA ILE A 372 5.01 6.00 -15.14
C ILE A 372 4.74 5.56 -16.57
N LEU A 373 3.46 5.33 -16.90
CA LEU A 373 3.08 4.95 -18.24
C LEU A 373 3.36 6.12 -19.19
N PRO A 374 4.06 5.89 -20.30
CA PRO A 374 4.21 6.92 -21.32
C PRO A 374 2.82 7.34 -21.75
N THR A 375 2.56 8.64 -21.72
CA THR A 375 1.26 9.22 -22.03
C THR A 375 0.85 8.71 -23.39
N VAL A 376 -0.15 7.82 -23.44
CA VAL A 376 -0.78 7.47 -24.71
C VAL A 376 -1.25 8.80 -25.24
N ARG A 377 -0.66 9.29 -26.35
CA ARG A 377 -1.23 10.41 -27.08
C ARG A 377 -2.63 9.96 -27.47
N SER A 378 -3.62 10.31 -26.64
CA SER A 378 -5.01 10.17 -27.01
C SER A 378 -5.17 10.85 -28.36
N THR A 379 -5.69 10.07 -29.28
CA THR A 379 -6.33 10.43 -30.53
C THR A 379 -7.23 11.66 -30.40
N ARG A 380 -6.64 12.85 -30.38
CA ARG A 380 -7.27 14.16 -30.66
C ARG A 380 -6.16 15.20 -30.82
N ILE A 381 -6.07 15.77 -32.03
CA ILE A 381 -5.24 16.91 -32.44
C ILE A 381 -3.80 16.51 -32.82
N VAL A 382 -3.56 16.20 -34.10
CA VAL A 382 -3.09 17.13 -35.15
C VAL A 382 -3.14 16.34 -36.47
N GLU A 383 -4.14 16.66 -37.28
CA GLU A 383 -4.05 16.46 -38.72
C GLU A 383 -3.18 17.61 -39.22
N GLU A 384 -1.87 17.36 -39.35
CA GLU A 384 -0.86 18.12 -40.11
C GLU A 384 0.57 17.69 -39.70
N ALA A 385 1.36 17.31 -40.72
CA ALA A 385 2.78 16.91 -40.71
C ALA A 385 3.11 15.55 -40.04
N ASP A 386 3.65 14.52 -40.70
CA ASP A 386 4.52 14.48 -41.86
C ASP A 386 4.40 13.08 -42.50
N VAL A 387 4.16 13.02 -43.81
CA VAL A 387 3.98 11.78 -44.57
C VAL A 387 5.35 11.35 -45.06
N GLU A 388 6.08 10.52 -44.30
CA GLU A 388 7.16 9.63 -44.77
C GLU A 388 7.87 8.93 -43.59
N MET A 389 7.18 8.03 -42.89
CA MET A 389 7.83 6.87 -42.24
C MET A 389 6.79 5.79 -41.95
N GLU A 390 7.04 4.60 -42.48
CA GLU A 390 6.39 3.30 -42.25
C GLU A 390 5.30 3.23 -41.14
N PRO A 391 4.08 2.76 -41.45
CA PRO A 391 2.99 2.62 -40.50
C PRO A 391 3.15 1.31 -39.72
N ASN A 392 3.98 1.31 -38.68
CA ASN A 392 3.92 0.28 -37.64
C ASN A 392 3.57 0.94 -36.30
N VAL A 393 2.26 0.95 -36.02
CA VAL A 393 1.64 1.46 -34.79
C VAL A 393 2.32 0.79 -33.58
N SER A 394 3.20 1.49 -32.88
CA SER A 394 3.80 1.01 -31.64
C SER A 394 2.77 1.11 -30.50
N VAL A 395 1.83 0.17 -30.45
CA VAL A 395 0.89 -0.04 -29.33
C VAL A 395 1.64 -0.43 -28.04
N TYR A 396 2.91 -0.85 -28.17
CA TYR A 396 3.79 -1.17 -27.05
C TYR A 396 4.63 0.03 -26.70
N SER A 397 4.29 0.64 -25.58
CA SER A 397 5.03 1.78 -25.08
C SER A 397 6.22 1.30 -24.25
N GLY A 398 7.42 1.81 -24.58
CA GLY A 398 8.64 1.46 -23.89
C GLY A 398 8.68 2.10 -22.50
N LEU A 399 8.95 1.32 -21.46
CA LEU A 399 9.26 1.86 -20.14
C LEU A 399 10.65 2.51 -20.19
N LYS A 400 10.77 3.73 -19.71
CA LYS A 400 12.07 4.38 -19.56
C LYS A 400 12.84 3.77 -18.38
N GLU A 401 14.17 3.75 -18.48
CA GLU A 401 15.05 3.22 -17.44
C GLU A 401 14.81 3.84 -16.05
N GLU A 402 14.65 5.17 -16.01
CA GLU A 402 14.34 5.95 -14.80
C GLU A 402 13.08 5.47 -14.06
N HIS A 403 12.11 4.92 -14.78
CA HIS A 403 10.85 4.49 -14.20
C HIS A 403 10.79 2.99 -13.85
N VAL A 404 11.75 2.17 -14.27
CA VAL A 404 11.70 0.70 -14.09
C VAL A 404 11.69 0.31 -12.60
N VAL A 405 12.50 0.99 -11.78
CA VAL A 405 12.58 0.72 -10.35
C VAL A 405 11.29 1.14 -9.64
N LYS A 406 10.77 2.33 -9.99
CA LYS A 406 9.50 2.85 -9.46
C LYS A 406 8.32 1.95 -9.85
N ALA A 407 8.26 1.50 -11.11
CA ALA A 407 7.28 0.55 -11.61
C ALA A 407 7.32 -0.77 -10.83
N SER A 408 8.52 -1.31 -10.60
CA SER A 408 8.71 -2.55 -9.83
C SER A 408 8.26 -2.41 -8.38
N ALA A 409 8.55 -1.28 -7.73
CA ALA A 409 8.13 -1.00 -6.36
C ALA A 409 6.60 -0.89 -6.27
N LEU A 410 5.98 -0.18 -7.20
CA LEU A 410 4.53 -0.01 -7.26
C LEU A 410 3.81 -1.33 -7.54
N LEU A 411 4.34 -2.14 -8.46
CA LEU A 411 3.79 -3.47 -8.76
C LEU A 411 3.86 -4.39 -7.54
N ARG A 412 4.98 -4.35 -6.82
CA ARG A 412 5.14 -5.10 -5.57
C ARG A 412 4.16 -4.62 -4.49
N LEU A 413 3.93 -3.32 -4.38
CA LEU A 413 2.92 -2.77 -3.47
C LEU A 413 1.51 -3.26 -3.84
N TYR A 414 1.11 -3.21 -5.12
CA TYR A 414 -0.19 -3.72 -5.55
C TYR A 414 -0.34 -5.22 -5.28
N CYS A 415 0.72 -6.02 -5.45
CA CYS A 415 0.72 -7.42 -5.02
C CYS A 415 0.41 -7.57 -3.52
N ALA A 416 1.02 -6.74 -2.68
CA ALA A 416 0.79 -6.76 -1.23
C ALA A 416 -0.64 -6.30 -0.88
N LEU A 417 -1.13 -5.25 -1.52
CA LEU A 417 -2.49 -4.74 -1.33
C LEU A 417 -3.54 -5.79 -1.72
N MET A 418 -3.39 -6.43 -2.88
CA MET A 418 -4.34 -7.43 -3.35
C MET A 418 -4.20 -8.76 -2.59
N GLY A 419 -2.98 -9.22 -2.35
CA GLY A 419 -2.71 -10.53 -1.77
C GLY A 419 -2.77 -10.60 -0.24
N ILE A 420 -2.31 -9.56 0.46
CA ILE A 420 -2.24 -9.53 1.93
C ILE A 420 -3.39 -8.70 2.50
N ALA A 421 -3.60 -7.49 1.98
CA ALA A 421 -4.68 -6.63 2.47
C ALA A 421 -6.05 -7.06 1.92
N GLY A 422 -6.11 -7.74 0.77
CA GLY A 422 -7.35 -8.17 0.14
C GLY A 422 -8.08 -7.03 -0.59
N LEU A 423 -7.33 -6.05 -1.09
CA LEU A 423 -7.84 -4.99 -1.94
C LEU A 423 -8.40 -5.58 -3.25
N LYS A 424 -9.61 -5.18 -3.63
CA LYS A 424 -10.15 -5.46 -4.96
C LYS A 424 -9.87 -4.27 -5.90
N PRO A 425 -9.08 -4.46 -6.98
CA PRO A 425 -8.79 -3.37 -7.90
C PRO A 425 -10.08 -2.90 -8.59
N THR A 426 -10.14 -1.61 -8.93
CA THR A 426 -11.18 -1.10 -9.85
C THR A 426 -10.86 -1.50 -11.29
N GLU A 427 -11.82 -1.34 -12.21
CA GLU A 427 -11.58 -1.59 -13.64
C GLU A 427 -10.45 -0.70 -14.19
N GLU A 428 -10.46 0.60 -13.83
CA GLU A 428 -9.42 1.56 -14.18
C GLU A 428 -8.04 1.13 -13.64
N GLU A 429 -7.93 0.75 -12.36
CA GLU A 429 -6.66 0.27 -11.79
C GLU A 429 -6.19 -1.02 -12.47
N ALA A 430 -7.10 -1.96 -12.75
CA ALA A 430 -6.76 -3.24 -13.38
C ALA A 430 -6.25 -3.05 -14.81
N GLU A 431 -6.88 -2.16 -15.59
CA GLU A 431 -6.45 -1.81 -16.95
C GLU A 431 -5.05 -1.20 -16.95
N GLN A 432 -4.81 -0.20 -16.10
CA GLN A 432 -3.51 0.46 -16.05
C GLN A 432 -2.41 -0.47 -15.51
N LEU A 433 -2.72 -1.33 -14.54
CA LEU A 433 -1.80 -2.37 -14.06
C LEU A 433 -1.43 -3.35 -15.18
N LEU A 434 -2.41 -3.78 -15.99
CA LEU A 434 -2.13 -4.67 -17.12
C LEU A 434 -1.25 -3.98 -18.17
N GLN A 435 -1.53 -2.71 -18.48
CA GLN A 435 -0.72 -1.93 -19.39
C GLN A 435 0.71 -1.78 -18.90
N LEU A 436 0.90 -1.54 -17.59
CA LEU A 436 2.23 -1.48 -16.98
C LEU A 436 2.94 -2.82 -17.09
N MET A 437 2.29 -3.91 -16.66
CA MET A 437 2.89 -5.25 -16.68
C MET A 437 3.30 -5.71 -18.08
N THR A 438 2.56 -5.28 -19.11
CA THR A 438 2.81 -5.63 -20.52
C THR A 438 3.68 -4.62 -21.27
N SER A 439 4.26 -3.65 -20.56
CA SER A 439 5.22 -2.70 -21.12
C SER A 439 6.59 -3.35 -21.38
N ARG A 440 7.40 -2.74 -22.25
CA ARG A 440 8.73 -3.25 -22.64
C ARG A 440 9.83 -2.42 -21.97
N PRO A 441 10.56 -2.96 -20.97
CA PRO A 441 11.65 -2.23 -20.32
C PRO A 441 12.95 -2.29 -21.13
N PRO A 442 13.94 -1.43 -20.82
CA PRO A 442 15.30 -1.56 -21.35
C PRO A 442 15.94 -2.87 -20.86
N ALA A 443 16.93 -3.36 -21.61
CA ALA A 443 17.66 -4.61 -21.33
C ALA A 443 18.67 -4.46 -20.18
N THR A 444 18.18 -4.05 -19.02
CA THR A 444 18.94 -3.88 -17.78
C THR A 444 18.53 -4.95 -16.75
N PRO A 445 19.37 -5.23 -15.73
CA PRO A 445 18.99 -6.14 -14.64
C PRO A 445 17.70 -5.73 -13.92
N ALA A 446 17.45 -4.42 -13.78
CA ALA A 446 16.20 -3.88 -13.25
C ALA A 446 15.01 -4.20 -14.16
N GLY A 447 15.19 -4.12 -15.49
CA GLY A 447 14.20 -4.51 -16.48
C GLY A 447 13.86 -6.00 -16.42
N VAL A 448 14.86 -6.87 -16.32
CA VAL A 448 14.69 -8.33 -16.14
C VAL A 448 13.88 -8.62 -14.87
N ARG A 449 14.20 -7.92 -13.76
CA ARG A 449 13.48 -8.05 -12.50
C ARG A 449 12.03 -7.57 -12.63
N PHE A 450 11.79 -6.44 -13.28
CA PHE A 450 10.46 -5.92 -13.54
C PHE A 450 9.60 -6.93 -14.32
N VAL A 451 10.11 -7.47 -15.42
CA VAL A 451 9.41 -8.49 -16.24
C VAL A 451 9.07 -9.73 -15.41
N SER A 452 10.01 -10.20 -14.59
CA SER A 452 9.80 -11.36 -13.70
C SER A 452 8.69 -11.10 -12.66
N LEU A 453 8.64 -9.88 -12.10
CA LEU A 453 7.60 -9.46 -11.16
C LEU A 453 6.24 -9.35 -11.85
N SER A 454 6.18 -8.72 -13.04
CA SER A 454 4.97 -8.59 -13.85
C SER A 454 4.38 -9.95 -14.20
N PHE A 455 5.24 -10.88 -14.63
CA PHE A 455 4.82 -12.24 -14.90
C PHE A 455 4.24 -12.94 -13.65
N CYS A 456 4.93 -12.86 -12.51
CA CYS A 456 4.44 -13.45 -11.26
C CYS A 456 3.15 -12.82 -10.76
N MET A 457 2.95 -11.51 -10.97
CA MET A 457 1.70 -10.83 -10.63
C MET A 457 0.54 -11.30 -11.50
N LEU A 458 0.74 -11.45 -12.82
CA LEU A 458 -0.25 -12.03 -13.74
C LEU A 458 -0.64 -13.47 -13.36
N LEU A 459 0.35 -14.29 -12.95
CA LEU A 459 0.08 -15.64 -12.45
C LEU A 459 -0.73 -15.62 -11.15
N ALA A 460 -0.40 -14.73 -10.21
CA ALA A 460 -1.06 -14.64 -8.91
C ALA A 460 -2.50 -14.12 -9.00
N PHE A 461 -2.74 -13.15 -9.90
CA PHE A 461 -3.99 -12.40 -9.98
C PHE A 461 -4.57 -12.41 -11.40
N SER A 462 -4.96 -13.61 -11.87
CA SER A 462 -5.61 -13.79 -13.18
C SER A 462 -6.90 -13.00 -13.36
N THR A 463 -7.51 -12.48 -12.28
CA THR A 463 -8.66 -11.57 -12.34
C THR A 463 -8.37 -10.24 -13.01
N LEU A 464 -7.10 -9.85 -13.15
CA LEU A 464 -6.70 -8.65 -13.90
C LEU A 464 -6.94 -8.80 -15.41
N VAL A 465 -7.10 -10.03 -15.89
CA VAL A 465 -7.39 -10.36 -17.28
C VAL A 465 -8.81 -10.90 -17.35
N SER A 466 -9.77 -9.99 -17.55
CA SER A 466 -11.20 -10.32 -17.56
C SER A 466 -11.81 -10.31 -18.96
N THR A 467 -11.25 -9.55 -19.90
CA THR A 467 -11.76 -9.44 -21.27
C THR A 467 -10.89 -10.22 -22.27
N PRO A 468 -11.45 -10.67 -23.42
CA PRO A 468 -10.67 -11.32 -24.48
C PRO A 468 -9.55 -10.44 -25.04
N GLU A 469 -9.74 -9.12 -25.09
CA GLU A 469 -8.73 -8.17 -25.56
C GLU A 469 -7.52 -8.12 -24.61
N GLN A 470 -7.78 -8.10 -23.30
CA GLN A 470 -6.74 -8.15 -22.26
C GLN A 470 -5.97 -9.48 -22.30
N GLU A 471 -6.67 -10.58 -22.58
CA GLU A 471 -6.06 -11.90 -22.74
C GLU A 471 -5.15 -11.95 -23.96
N GLN A 472 -5.61 -11.43 -25.09
CA GLN A 472 -4.80 -11.32 -26.30
C GLN A 472 -3.56 -10.45 -26.08
N LEU A 473 -3.68 -9.32 -25.37
CA LEU A 473 -2.54 -8.47 -25.02
C LEU A 473 -1.50 -9.25 -24.20
N MET A 474 -1.95 -9.98 -23.17
CA MET A 474 -1.09 -10.82 -22.35
C MET A 474 -0.40 -11.91 -23.19
N VAL A 475 -1.13 -12.59 -24.08
CA VAL A 475 -0.59 -13.64 -24.97
C VAL A 475 0.49 -13.10 -25.89
N VAL A 476 0.27 -11.92 -26.49
CA VAL A 476 1.27 -11.27 -27.34
C VAL A 476 2.50 -10.85 -26.53
N TRP A 477 2.31 -10.35 -25.31
CA TRP A 477 3.43 -10.00 -24.42
C TRP A 477 4.23 -11.23 -23.97
N LEU A 478 3.58 -12.33 -23.61
CA LEU A 478 4.25 -13.60 -23.29
C LEU A 478 5.05 -14.14 -24.49
N SER A 479 4.47 -14.04 -25.70
CA SER A 479 5.16 -14.44 -26.93
C SER A 479 6.39 -13.56 -27.22
N TRP A 480 6.29 -12.26 -26.90
CA TRP A 480 7.43 -11.33 -26.98
C TRP A 480 8.54 -11.70 -26.00
N MET A 481 8.21 -12.06 -24.74
CA MET A 481 9.22 -12.50 -23.76
C MET A 481 10.04 -13.69 -24.25
N ILE A 482 9.38 -14.68 -24.88
CA ILE A 482 10.04 -15.87 -25.43
C ILE A 482 10.99 -15.49 -26.56
N LYS A 483 10.56 -14.56 -27.43
CA LYS A 483 11.37 -14.13 -28.57
C LYS A 483 12.60 -13.33 -28.14
N GLU A 484 12.46 -12.47 -27.13
CA GLU A 484 13.52 -11.55 -26.70
C GLU A 484 14.43 -12.11 -25.60
N GLU A 485 14.21 -13.33 -25.11
CA GLU A 485 15.01 -13.92 -24.02
C GLU A 485 16.52 -13.88 -24.31
N ALA A 486 16.93 -14.23 -25.54
CA ALA A 486 18.33 -14.25 -25.96
C ALA A 486 18.94 -12.84 -26.06
N TYR A 487 18.14 -11.84 -26.42
CA TYR A 487 18.59 -10.45 -26.47
C TYR A 487 18.84 -9.88 -25.07
N PHE A 488 17.93 -10.15 -24.13
CA PHE A 488 18.09 -9.75 -22.73
C PHE A 488 19.27 -10.47 -22.07
N GLU A 489 19.48 -11.76 -22.36
CA GLU A 489 20.61 -12.52 -21.82
C GLU A 489 21.96 -11.98 -22.30
N SER A 490 22.08 -11.68 -23.60
CA SER A 490 23.32 -11.16 -24.19
C SER A 490 23.64 -9.72 -23.77
N THR A 491 22.62 -8.88 -23.58
CA THR A 491 22.81 -7.44 -23.32
C THR A 491 22.90 -7.10 -21.83
N SER A 492 22.12 -7.77 -20.97
CA SER A 492 22.06 -7.42 -19.54
C SER A 492 23.20 -8.00 -18.70
N GLY A 493 23.95 -8.97 -19.24
CA GLY A 493 25.06 -9.64 -18.54
C GLY A 493 24.61 -10.50 -17.35
N VAL A 494 23.30 -10.65 -17.14
CA VAL A 494 22.67 -11.55 -16.18
C VAL A 494 22.05 -12.69 -16.98
N SER A 495 22.25 -13.94 -16.56
CA SER A 495 21.53 -15.09 -17.14
C SER A 495 20.02 -14.78 -17.08
N ALA A 496 19.37 -14.60 -18.24
CA ALA A 496 18.03 -14.01 -18.31
C ALA A 496 16.99 -14.89 -17.59
N SER A 497 16.68 -14.53 -16.34
CA SER A 497 15.91 -15.37 -15.41
C SER A 497 14.44 -15.56 -15.81
N PHE A 498 13.87 -14.70 -16.66
CA PHE A 498 12.45 -14.80 -17.01
C PHE A 498 12.16 -15.85 -18.08
N GLY A 499 13.06 -16.12 -19.02
CA GLY A 499 12.90 -17.18 -20.02
C GLY A 499 12.90 -18.57 -19.35
N GLU A 500 13.87 -18.78 -18.45
CA GLU A 500 13.93 -19.96 -17.59
C GLU A 500 12.68 -20.08 -16.70
N MET A 501 12.20 -18.98 -16.13
CA MET A 501 10.98 -18.94 -15.32
C MET A 501 9.73 -19.29 -16.13
N LEU A 502 9.60 -18.78 -17.37
CA LEU A 502 8.51 -19.10 -18.29
C LEU A 502 8.48 -20.59 -18.61
N LEU A 503 9.65 -21.15 -18.97
CA LEU A 503 9.79 -22.58 -19.22
C LEU A 503 9.45 -23.39 -17.98
N LEU A 504 9.97 -23.00 -16.81
CA LEU A 504 9.71 -23.68 -15.54
C LEU A 504 8.21 -23.71 -15.19
N VAL A 505 7.51 -22.58 -15.35
CA VAL A 505 6.06 -22.49 -15.16
C VAL A 505 5.29 -23.32 -16.19
N ALA A 506 5.71 -23.32 -17.45
CA ALA A 506 5.12 -24.20 -18.47
C ALA A 506 5.26 -25.68 -18.10
N MET A 507 6.45 -26.10 -17.64
CA MET A 507 6.69 -27.45 -17.16
C MET A 507 5.81 -27.81 -15.95
N TYR A 508 5.63 -26.88 -15.00
CA TYR A 508 4.73 -27.08 -13.87
C TYR A 508 3.26 -27.21 -14.28
N PHE A 509 2.80 -26.42 -15.24
CA PHE A 509 1.43 -26.52 -15.74
C PHE A 509 1.17 -27.87 -16.44
N HIS A 510 2.09 -28.32 -17.29
CA HIS A 510 2.00 -29.63 -17.95
C HIS A 510 2.11 -30.81 -16.97
N SER A 511 2.87 -30.66 -15.89
CA SER A 511 2.99 -31.67 -14.82
C SER A 511 1.93 -31.55 -13.71
N ASN A 512 1.01 -30.58 -13.82
CA ASN A 512 -0.02 -30.29 -12.83
C ASN A 512 0.52 -30.00 -11.41
N GLN A 513 1.74 -29.47 -11.31
CA GLN A 513 2.42 -29.13 -10.06
C GLN A 513 2.12 -27.68 -9.63
N LEU A 514 0.86 -27.40 -9.32
CA LEU A 514 0.41 -26.03 -9.01
C LEU A 514 1.06 -25.45 -7.74
N SER A 515 1.41 -26.27 -6.76
CA SER A 515 2.09 -25.82 -5.53
C SER A 515 3.47 -25.22 -5.83
N ALA A 516 4.23 -25.83 -6.73
CA ALA A 516 5.55 -25.33 -7.12
C ALA A 516 5.46 -23.97 -7.83
N ILE A 517 4.39 -23.72 -8.59
CA ILE A 517 4.11 -22.40 -9.18
C ILE A 517 3.84 -21.38 -8.08
N ILE A 518 3.03 -21.74 -7.08
CA ILE A 518 2.71 -20.85 -5.95
C ILE A 518 4.00 -20.49 -5.18
N ASP A 519 4.85 -21.47 -4.91
CA ASP A 519 6.13 -21.28 -4.22
C ASP A 519 7.08 -20.38 -5.03
N LEU A 520 7.18 -20.62 -6.36
CA LEU A 520 7.97 -19.80 -7.27
C LEU A 520 7.48 -18.34 -7.31
N VAL A 521 6.16 -18.14 -7.40
CA VAL A 521 5.54 -16.81 -7.41
C VAL A 521 5.80 -16.10 -6.08
N CYS A 522 5.59 -16.76 -4.95
CA CYS A 522 5.84 -16.16 -3.62
C CYS A 522 7.32 -15.82 -3.41
N SER A 523 8.22 -16.69 -3.87
CA SER A 523 9.67 -16.45 -3.83
C SER A 523 10.07 -15.25 -4.68
N THR A 524 9.56 -15.18 -5.92
CA THR A 524 9.87 -14.10 -6.86
C THR A 524 9.32 -12.76 -6.38
N LEU A 525 8.07 -12.70 -5.91
CA LEU A 525 7.46 -11.49 -5.36
C LEU A 525 8.07 -11.09 -4.00
N GLY A 526 8.77 -12.01 -3.33
CA GLY A 526 9.33 -11.81 -2.00
C GLY A 526 8.24 -11.58 -0.94
N MET A 527 7.09 -12.25 -1.08
CA MET A 527 5.97 -12.18 -0.15
C MET A 527 5.12 -13.46 -0.22
N LYS A 528 4.53 -13.85 0.91
CA LYS A 528 3.63 -15.01 0.96
C LYS A 528 2.19 -14.56 0.72
N ILE A 529 1.65 -14.92 -0.44
CA ILE A 529 0.26 -14.65 -0.82
C ILE A 529 -0.50 -15.94 -1.02
N VAL A 530 -1.79 -15.95 -0.67
CA VAL A 530 -2.65 -17.13 -0.83
C VAL A 530 -3.24 -17.12 -2.24
N ILE A 531 -2.66 -17.94 -3.13
CA ILE A 531 -3.16 -18.10 -4.50
C ILE A 531 -4.04 -19.36 -4.54
N LYS A 532 -5.29 -19.20 -4.97
CA LYS A 532 -6.21 -20.35 -5.12
C LYS A 532 -5.83 -21.13 -6.38
N PRO A 533 -5.73 -22.48 -6.33
CA PRO A 533 -5.45 -23.30 -7.52
C PRO A 533 -6.44 -23.08 -8.66
N SER A 534 -7.70 -22.75 -8.35
CA SER A 534 -8.73 -22.41 -9.32
C SER A 534 -8.40 -21.16 -10.14
N SER A 535 -7.73 -20.18 -9.54
CA SER A 535 -7.32 -18.94 -10.22
C SER A 535 -6.26 -19.18 -11.29
N LEU A 536 -5.47 -20.24 -11.14
CA LEU A 536 -4.45 -20.65 -12.12
C LEU A 536 -5.02 -21.42 -13.31
N SER A 537 -6.29 -21.83 -13.28
CA SER A 537 -6.89 -22.65 -14.34
C SER A 537 -6.88 -21.96 -15.71
N ARG A 538 -7.28 -20.69 -15.76
CA ARG A 538 -7.25 -19.87 -17.00
C ARG A 538 -5.83 -19.77 -17.55
N MET A 539 -4.88 -19.42 -16.69
CA MET A 539 -3.47 -19.29 -17.04
C MET A 539 -2.87 -20.62 -17.53
N LYS A 540 -3.24 -21.73 -16.88
CA LYS A 540 -2.85 -23.08 -17.30
C LYS A 540 -3.31 -23.36 -18.73
N THR A 541 -4.55 -23.02 -19.08
CA THR A 541 -5.07 -23.20 -20.44
C THR A 541 -4.24 -22.42 -21.45
N ILE A 542 -4.02 -21.12 -21.20
CA ILE A 542 -3.24 -20.25 -22.10
C ILE A 542 -1.81 -20.78 -22.28
N PHE A 543 -1.13 -21.12 -21.18
CA PHE A 543 0.23 -21.66 -21.24
C PHE A 543 0.30 -23.01 -21.97
N THR A 544 -0.63 -23.92 -21.70
CA THR A 544 -0.55 -25.29 -22.25
C THR A 544 -1.11 -25.42 -23.66
N GLN A 545 -2.00 -24.52 -24.09
CA GLN A 545 -2.70 -24.61 -25.38
C GLN A 545 -2.25 -23.56 -26.40
N GLU A 546 -1.80 -22.38 -25.96
CA GLU A 546 -1.50 -21.27 -26.88
C GLU A 546 0.00 -20.94 -26.92
N ILE A 547 0.61 -20.71 -25.76
CA ILE A 547 2.01 -20.22 -25.68
C ILE A 547 3.03 -21.36 -25.78
N PHE A 548 2.90 -22.33 -24.87
CA PHE A 548 3.82 -23.45 -24.69
C PHE A 548 3.06 -24.75 -24.87
N THR A 549 2.64 -25.02 -26.11
CA THR A 549 2.00 -26.29 -26.46
C THR A 549 2.89 -27.47 -26.08
N GLU A 550 2.28 -28.65 -25.88
CA GLU A 550 3.00 -29.90 -25.59
C GLU A 550 4.16 -30.10 -26.60
N GLN A 551 3.96 -29.75 -27.87
CA GLN A 551 4.99 -29.81 -28.91
C GLN A 551 6.17 -28.87 -28.65
N VAL A 552 5.91 -27.59 -28.35
CA VAL A 552 6.95 -26.58 -28.12
C VAL A 552 7.77 -26.91 -26.88
N VAL A 553 7.11 -27.29 -25.78
CA VAL A 553 7.80 -27.69 -24.54
C VAL A 553 8.65 -28.94 -24.76
N THR A 554 8.14 -29.92 -25.50
CA THR A 554 8.89 -31.14 -25.83
C THR A 554 10.13 -30.81 -26.67
N ALA A 555 10.03 -29.90 -27.65
CA ALA A 555 11.17 -29.48 -28.46
C ALA A 555 12.22 -28.67 -27.66
N HIS A 556 11.79 -27.87 -26.68
CA HIS A 556 12.69 -27.15 -25.79
C HIS A 556 13.36 -28.05 -24.74
N ALA A 557 12.68 -29.12 -24.29
CA ALA A 557 13.16 -30.01 -23.25
C ALA A 557 14.56 -30.61 -23.52
N VAL A 558 14.89 -30.87 -24.79
CA VAL A 558 16.23 -31.40 -25.19
C VAL A 558 17.35 -30.39 -25.01
N ARG A 559 17.03 -29.09 -25.12
CA ARG A 559 17.98 -27.97 -24.98
C ARG A 559 18.23 -27.58 -23.53
N VAL A 560 17.38 -27.99 -22.60
CA VAL A 560 17.54 -27.71 -21.17
C VAL A 560 18.85 -28.36 -20.68
N PRO A 561 19.75 -27.62 -20.00
CA PRO A 561 20.98 -28.20 -19.47
C PRO A 561 20.66 -29.29 -18.44
N VAL A 562 21.53 -30.30 -18.39
CA VAL A 562 21.44 -31.34 -17.35
C VAL A 562 21.82 -30.75 -16.00
N THR A 563 21.26 -31.29 -14.92
CA THR A 563 21.63 -30.88 -13.56
C THR A 563 22.97 -31.52 -13.20
N SER A 564 24.01 -30.71 -13.05
CA SER A 564 25.32 -31.14 -12.57
C SER A 564 25.26 -31.65 -11.13
N ASN A 565 25.98 -32.73 -10.84
CA ASN A 565 26.03 -33.40 -9.53
C ASN A 565 24.66 -33.74 -8.92
N LEU A 566 23.68 -34.14 -9.73
CA LEU A 566 22.32 -34.43 -9.26
C LEU A 566 22.32 -35.46 -8.11
N SER A 567 21.76 -35.08 -6.96
CA SER A 567 21.64 -35.91 -5.75
C SER A 567 20.32 -35.65 -5.02
N ALA A 568 19.95 -36.51 -4.07
CA ALA A 568 18.77 -36.35 -3.23
C ALA A 568 18.83 -35.12 -2.31
N ASN A 569 20.00 -34.51 -2.15
CA ASN A 569 20.16 -33.28 -1.38
C ASN A 569 19.72 -32.04 -2.17
N ILE A 570 19.59 -32.14 -3.49
CA ILE A 570 19.12 -31.02 -4.32
C ILE A 570 17.61 -30.97 -4.23
N THR A 571 17.10 -29.96 -3.51
CA THR A 571 15.68 -29.73 -3.32
C THR A 571 15.08 -28.88 -4.43
N GLY A 572 13.82 -29.13 -4.76
CA GLY A 572 13.08 -28.36 -5.78
C GLY A 572 12.72 -29.22 -6.99
N PHE A 573 12.01 -28.61 -7.94
CA PHE A 573 11.64 -29.32 -9.17
C PHE A 573 12.70 -29.09 -10.23
N LEU A 574 13.55 -30.10 -10.37
CA LEU A 574 14.63 -30.14 -11.35
C LEU A 574 14.14 -30.55 -12.74
N PRO A 575 14.90 -30.24 -13.81
CA PRO A 575 14.61 -30.70 -15.18
C PRO A 575 14.20 -32.18 -15.28
N ILE A 576 14.81 -33.04 -14.45
CA ILE A 576 14.50 -34.48 -14.37
C ILE A 576 13.00 -34.78 -14.19
N HIS A 577 12.28 -33.97 -13.42
CA HIS A 577 10.86 -34.17 -13.15
C HIS A 577 10.00 -33.83 -14.37
N CYS A 578 10.36 -32.78 -15.12
CA CYS A 578 9.69 -32.46 -16.36
C CYS A 578 9.94 -33.53 -17.42
N ILE A 579 11.20 -33.94 -17.61
CA ILE A 579 11.55 -34.98 -18.58
C ILE A 579 10.82 -36.28 -18.25
N TYR A 580 10.77 -36.68 -16.97
CA TYR A 580 9.98 -37.82 -16.53
C TYR A 580 8.50 -37.68 -16.90
N GLN A 581 7.89 -36.53 -16.66
CA GLN A 581 6.48 -36.31 -16.97
C GLN A 581 6.21 -36.33 -18.48
N LEU A 582 7.04 -35.68 -19.29
CA LEU A 582 6.94 -35.67 -20.76
C LEU A 582 7.13 -37.07 -21.36
N LEU A 583 8.04 -37.87 -20.79
CA LEU A 583 8.20 -39.27 -21.16
C LEU A 583 6.97 -40.10 -20.76
N ARG A 584 6.41 -39.86 -19.58
CA ARG A 584 5.21 -40.54 -19.08
C ARG A 584 3.98 -40.22 -19.92
N SER A 585 3.83 -38.98 -20.40
CA SER A 585 2.75 -38.57 -21.32
C SER A 585 3.00 -38.96 -22.79
N ARG A 586 4.13 -39.62 -23.08
CA ARG A 586 4.57 -40.02 -24.43
C ARG A 586 4.77 -38.84 -25.39
N SER A 587 5.02 -37.64 -24.87
CA SER A 587 5.12 -36.40 -25.65
C SER A 587 6.29 -36.43 -26.64
N PHE A 588 7.45 -36.96 -26.22
CA PHE A 588 8.62 -37.15 -27.08
C PHE A 588 8.32 -38.03 -28.31
N THR A 589 7.57 -39.11 -28.13
CA THR A 589 7.18 -40.01 -29.22
C THR A 589 6.12 -39.38 -30.11
N LYS A 590 5.11 -38.70 -29.53
CA LYS A 590 4.07 -38.01 -30.31
C LYS A 590 4.64 -36.94 -31.25
N HIS A 591 5.65 -36.19 -30.78
CA HIS A 591 6.21 -35.05 -31.50
C HIS A 591 7.55 -35.37 -32.20
N LYS A 592 7.98 -36.63 -32.23
CA LYS A 592 9.20 -37.09 -32.89
C LYS A 592 10.48 -36.37 -32.41
N VAL A 593 10.61 -36.14 -31.10
CA VAL A 593 11.79 -35.52 -30.49
C VAL A 593 12.60 -36.58 -29.72
N SER A 594 13.87 -36.75 -30.06
CA SER A 594 14.78 -37.66 -29.34
C SER A 594 15.33 -37.00 -28.08
N ILE A 595 15.18 -37.68 -26.93
CA ILE A 595 15.70 -37.22 -25.62
C ILE A 595 16.92 -38.02 -25.13
N LYS A 596 17.40 -39.00 -25.92
CA LYS A 596 18.48 -39.93 -25.57
C LYS A 596 19.71 -39.22 -25.00
N ASP A 597 20.23 -38.22 -25.72
CA ASP A 597 21.49 -37.54 -25.35
C ASP A 597 21.35 -36.75 -24.05
N TRP A 598 20.15 -36.27 -23.75
CA TRP A 598 19.88 -35.59 -22.48
C TRP A 598 19.87 -36.59 -21.32
N ILE A 599 19.19 -37.73 -21.48
CA ILE A 599 19.16 -38.80 -20.46
C ILE A 599 20.57 -39.31 -20.18
N TYR A 600 21.34 -39.61 -21.23
CA TYR A 600 22.72 -40.08 -21.10
C TYR A 600 23.59 -39.07 -20.33
N ARG A 601 23.58 -37.79 -20.72
CA ARG A 601 24.33 -36.73 -20.03
C ARG A 601 23.87 -36.58 -18.58
N GLN A 602 22.57 -36.66 -18.30
CA GLN A 602 22.04 -36.52 -16.95
C GLN A 602 22.48 -37.66 -16.04
N LEU A 603 22.51 -38.90 -16.54
CA LEU A 603 23.00 -40.06 -15.77
C LEU A 603 24.49 -39.91 -15.44
N CYS A 604 25.29 -39.39 -16.37
CA CYS A 604 26.72 -39.12 -16.15
C CYS A 604 26.98 -38.07 -15.05
N GLU A 605 26.09 -37.09 -14.94
CA GLU A 605 26.19 -35.95 -14.00
C GLU A 605 25.49 -36.22 -12.65
N THR A 606 25.27 -37.47 -12.27
CA THR A 606 24.64 -37.84 -10.99
C THR A 606 25.65 -38.19 -9.89
N SER A 607 25.32 -37.82 -8.66
CA SER A 607 26.16 -38.04 -7.47
C SER A 607 25.36 -38.70 -6.33
N THR A 608 26.06 -39.08 -5.25
CA THR A 608 25.41 -39.61 -4.04
C THR A 608 25.01 -38.47 -3.10
N PRO A 609 23.90 -38.59 -2.33
CA PRO A 609 22.89 -39.67 -2.34
C PRO A 609 22.00 -39.68 -3.59
N LEU A 610 21.47 -40.84 -3.99
CA LEU A 610 20.72 -41.01 -5.24
C LEU A 610 19.37 -40.27 -5.23
N HIS A 611 19.10 -39.43 -6.24
CA HIS A 611 17.83 -38.72 -6.38
C HIS A 611 16.65 -39.68 -6.66
N PRO A 612 15.50 -39.56 -5.94
CA PRO A 612 14.41 -40.55 -6.00
C PRO A 612 13.74 -40.68 -7.38
N GLN A 613 13.80 -39.63 -8.21
CA GLN A 613 13.20 -39.61 -9.55
C GLN A 613 14.05 -40.33 -10.62
N LEU A 614 15.29 -40.74 -10.33
CA LEU A 614 16.19 -41.33 -11.33
C LEU A 614 15.73 -42.70 -11.80
N LEU A 615 15.38 -43.62 -10.89
CA LEU A 615 14.94 -44.96 -11.27
C LEU A 615 13.61 -44.92 -12.06
N PRO A 616 12.56 -44.19 -11.60
CA PRO A 616 11.33 -44.05 -12.38
C PRO A 616 11.57 -43.41 -13.76
N LEU A 617 12.53 -42.49 -13.88
CA LEU A 617 12.88 -41.89 -15.17
C LEU A 617 13.45 -42.94 -16.13
N ILE A 618 14.39 -43.77 -15.64
CA ILE A 618 14.98 -44.87 -16.42
C ILE A 618 13.89 -45.84 -16.89
N ASP A 619 13.00 -46.25 -15.98
CA ASP A 619 11.93 -47.20 -16.29
C ASP A 619 10.97 -46.65 -17.37
N VAL A 620 10.56 -45.38 -17.26
CA VAL A 620 9.67 -44.76 -18.25
C VAL A 620 10.39 -44.54 -19.57
N TYR A 621 11.69 -44.23 -19.55
CA TYR A 621 12.50 -44.12 -20.76
C TYR A 621 12.62 -45.46 -21.49
N ILE A 622 12.90 -46.57 -20.78
CA ILE A 622 12.92 -47.93 -21.35
C ILE A 622 11.57 -48.28 -21.97
N ASN A 623 10.47 -48.03 -21.25
CA ASN A 623 9.11 -48.23 -21.75
C ASN A 623 8.81 -47.35 -22.98
N SER A 624 9.43 -46.17 -23.08
CA SER A 624 9.30 -45.28 -24.24
C SER A 624 9.93 -45.84 -25.51
N ILE A 625 10.94 -46.70 -25.37
CA ILE A 625 11.65 -47.36 -26.47
C ILE A 625 10.91 -48.63 -26.90
N LEU A 626 10.50 -49.47 -25.93
CA LEU A 626 10.00 -50.82 -26.21
C LEU A 626 8.49 -50.89 -26.50
N THR A 627 7.70 -49.91 -26.02
CA THR A 627 6.25 -49.91 -26.23
C THR A 627 5.87 -48.94 -27.36
N PRO A 628 5.25 -49.41 -28.46
CA PRO A 628 4.83 -48.53 -29.55
C PRO A 628 3.75 -47.55 -29.10
N ALA A 629 3.84 -46.30 -29.55
CA ALA A 629 2.92 -45.23 -29.14
C ALA A 629 1.51 -45.37 -29.75
N SER A 630 1.39 -45.98 -30.93
CA SER A 630 0.11 -46.36 -31.54
C SER A 630 0.29 -47.53 -32.51
N LYS A 631 -0.82 -48.18 -32.89
CA LYS A 631 -0.85 -49.22 -33.95
C LYS A 631 -0.51 -48.69 -35.35
N SER A 632 -0.48 -47.36 -35.54
CA SER A 632 -0.32 -46.69 -36.84
C SER A 632 1.06 -46.07 -37.06
N ASN A 633 1.88 -45.90 -36.02
CA ASN A 633 3.29 -45.49 -36.11
C ASN A 633 4.16 -46.43 -35.26
N PRO A 634 4.72 -47.50 -35.85
CA PRO A 634 5.53 -48.49 -35.13
C PRO A 634 6.93 -48.00 -34.74
N GLU A 635 7.44 -46.93 -35.37
CA GLU A 635 8.79 -46.44 -35.11
C GLU A 635 8.91 -45.75 -33.74
N ALA A 636 9.75 -46.33 -32.88
CA ALA A 636 10.16 -45.69 -31.64
C ALA A 636 11.10 -44.50 -31.94
N THR A 637 10.66 -43.28 -31.62
CA THR A 637 11.48 -42.07 -31.75
C THR A 637 12.71 -42.09 -30.84
N ASN A 638 12.58 -42.67 -29.65
CA ASN A 638 13.68 -42.78 -28.70
C ASN A 638 14.48 -44.05 -29.00
N GLN A 639 15.79 -43.89 -29.15
CA GLN A 639 16.71 -45.01 -29.36
C GLN A 639 17.37 -45.41 -28.04
N PRO A 640 17.75 -46.70 -27.88
CA PRO A 640 18.60 -47.14 -26.79
C PRO A 640 19.91 -46.35 -26.72
N VAL A 641 20.51 -46.27 -25.54
CA VAL A 641 21.89 -45.81 -25.38
C VAL A 641 22.81 -46.75 -26.16
N THR A 642 23.75 -46.19 -26.93
CA THR A 642 24.61 -46.99 -27.81
C THR A 642 25.63 -47.79 -27.01
N GLU A 643 26.08 -48.92 -27.55
CA GLU A 643 27.11 -49.76 -26.93
C GLU A 643 28.42 -48.97 -26.69
N GLN A 644 28.79 -48.07 -27.60
CA GLN A 644 29.97 -47.23 -27.45
C GLN A 644 29.84 -46.24 -26.28
N GLU A 645 28.66 -45.63 -26.10
CA GLU A 645 28.36 -44.74 -24.97
C GLU A 645 28.37 -45.48 -23.63
N ILE A 646 27.90 -46.72 -23.61
CA ILE A 646 27.96 -47.61 -22.44
C ILE A 646 29.42 -47.93 -22.12
N LEU A 647 30.20 -48.42 -23.10
CA LEU A 647 31.60 -48.77 -22.92
C LEU A 647 32.44 -47.58 -22.44
N ASN A 648 32.17 -46.37 -22.93
CA ASN A 648 32.85 -45.15 -22.49
C ASN A 648 32.68 -44.86 -20.98
N ILE A 649 31.57 -45.27 -20.36
CA ILE A 649 31.34 -45.10 -18.92
C ILE A 649 32.16 -46.11 -18.09
N PHE A 650 32.39 -47.31 -18.65
CA PHE A 650 33.14 -48.39 -18.00
C PHE A 650 34.63 -48.44 -18.38
N GLN A 651 35.09 -47.58 -19.31
CA GLN A 651 36.51 -47.41 -19.65
C GLN A 651 37.28 -46.91 -18.42
N GLY A 652 37.93 -47.85 -17.73
CA GLY A 652 38.64 -47.64 -16.46
C GLY A 652 38.41 -48.75 -15.43
N VAL A 653 37.37 -49.57 -15.60
CA VAL A 653 37.06 -50.71 -14.71
C VAL A 653 37.70 -52.01 -15.21
N ILE A 654 37.95 -52.12 -16.52
CA ILE A 654 38.38 -53.37 -17.20
C ILE A 654 39.92 -53.50 -17.29
N GLY A 655 40.67 -52.43 -16.98
CA GLY A 655 42.14 -52.43 -17.04
C GLY A 655 42.78 -52.62 -15.66
N GLY A 656 43.41 -53.77 -15.45
CA GLY A 656 44.10 -54.13 -14.21
C GLY A 656 45.17 -53.11 -13.75
N ASP A 657 45.15 -52.88 -12.44
CA ASP A 657 46.27 -52.54 -11.55
C ASP A 657 47.02 -51.19 -11.63
N ASN A 658 46.62 -50.17 -12.40
CA ASN A 658 47.30 -48.85 -12.27
C ASN A 658 46.48 -47.57 -12.49
N VAL A 659 45.14 -47.59 -12.35
CA VAL A 659 44.29 -46.48 -12.80
C VAL A 659 43.44 -45.86 -11.68
N ARG A 660 44.07 -45.18 -10.70
CA ARG A 660 43.33 -44.25 -9.81
C ARG A 660 43.25 -42.81 -10.37
N LEU A 661 43.91 -42.52 -11.49
CA LEU A 661 44.02 -41.17 -12.05
C LEU A 661 43.14 -40.89 -13.29
N ASN A 662 42.43 -41.88 -13.85
CA ASN A 662 41.63 -41.72 -15.07
C ASN A 662 40.17 -42.23 -14.95
N GLN A 663 39.56 -42.27 -13.76
CA GLN A 663 38.11 -42.50 -13.67
C GLN A 663 37.36 -41.22 -14.08
N ARG A 664 36.93 -41.16 -15.35
CA ARG A 664 36.24 -40.01 -15.93
C ARG A 664 34.78 -39.89 -15.46
N PHE A 665 34.17 -40.99 -15.00
CA PHE A 665 32.78 -41.05 -14.54
C PHE A 665 32.68 -41.70 -13.15
N SER A 666 31.75 -41.23 -12.33
CA SER A 666 31.53 -41.67 -10.96
C SER A 666 30.98 -43.10 -10.86
N ILE A 667 31.16 -43.75 -9.71
CA ILE A 667 30.59 -45.08 -9.42
C ILE A 667 29.06 -45.04 -9.50
N THR A 668 28.42 -43.91 -9.13
CA THR A 668 26.97 -43.73 -9.24
C THR A 668 26.50 -43.78 -10.68
N ALA A 669 27.19 -43.10 -11.60
CA ALA A 669 26.88 -43.15 -13.02
C ALA A 669 27.02 -44.59 -13.58
N GLN A 670 28.08 -45.30 -13.20
CA GLN A 670 28.31 -46.70 -13.60
C GLN A 670 27.18 -47.63 -13.13
N LEU A 671 26.76 -47.50 -11.86
CA LEU A 671 25.67 -48.30 -11.30
C LEU A 671 24.32 -47.98 -11.95
N LEU A 672 24.05 -46.72 -12.29
CA LEU A 672 22.81 -46.32 -12.97
C LEU A 672 22.75 -46.83 -14.40
N VAL A 673 23.87 -46.82 -15.12
CA VAL A 673 23.93 -47.40 -16.47
C VAL A 673 23.82 -48.92 -16.41
N LEU A 674 24.44 -49.57 -15.42
CA LEU A 674 24.24 -51.01 -15.19
C LEU A 674 22.77 -51.34 -14.89
N TYR A 675 22.12 -50.55 -14.03
CA TYR A 675 20.68 -50.67 -13.77
C TYR A 675 19.87 -50.51 -15.06
N TYR A 676 20.15 -49.47 -15.86
CA TYR A 676 19.49 -49.27 -17.17
C TYR A 676 19.64 -50.49 -18.08
N ILE A 677 20.83 -51.08 -18.19
CA ILE A 677 21.08 -52.27 -19.03
C ILE A 677 20.25 -53.45 -18.56
N LEU A 678 20.31 -53.78 -17.27
CA LEU A 678 19.58 -54.90 -16.70
C LEU A 678 18.06 -54.73 -16.84
N SER A 679 17.55 -53.53 -16.54
CA SER A 679 16.13 -53.20 -16.69
C SER A 679 15.68 -53.22 -18.16
N TYR A 680 16.56 -52.82 -19.10
CA TYR A 680 16.27 -52.85 -20.53
C TYR A 680 16.18 -54.30 -21.04
N GLU A 681 17.12 -55.17 -20.64
CA GLU A 681 17.08 -56.60 -20.97
C GLU A 681 15.85 -57.30 -20.38
N GLU A 682 15.53 -57.03 -19.11
CA GLU A 682 14.34 -57.56 -18.46
C GLU A 682 13.05 -57.13 -19.18
N ALA A 683 12.93 -55.85 -19.51
CA ALA A 683 11.78 -55.32 -20.23
C ALA A 683 11.68 -55.85 -21.67
N LEU A 684 12.82 -56.12 -22.33
CA LEU A 684 12.86 -56.72 -23.66
C LEU A 684 12.37 -58.17 -23.61
N LEU A 685 12.84 -58.95 -22.64
CA LEU A 685 12.38 -60.33 -22.39
C LEU A 685 10.88 -60.38 -22.07
N ALA A 686 10.39 -59.46 -21.23
CA ALA A 686 8.97 -59.36 -20.88
C ALA A 686 8.09 -59.02 -22.10
N ASN A 687 8.55 -58.14 -22.98
CA ASN A 687 7.80 -57.68 -24.15
C ASN A 687 7.99 -58.53 -25.41
N THR A 688 8.82 -59.58 -25.37
CA THR A 688 9.07 -60.50 -26.51
C THR A 688 7.78 -61.08 -27.11
N LYS A 689 6.74 -61.33 -26.29
CA LYS A 689 5.43 -61.82 -26.76
C LYS A 689 4.63 -60.77 -27.54
N THR A 690 4.83 -59.49 -27.25
CA THR A 690 4.13 -58.34 -27.85
C THR A 690 4.85 -57.87 -29.12
N LEU A 691 6.18 -57.85 -29.09
CA LEU A 691 7.04 -57.58 -30.24
C LEU A 691 6.98 -58.71 -31.29
N GLY A 692 6.93 -59.97 -30.86
CA GLY A 692 6.75 -61.11 -31.76
C GLY A 692 5.41 -61.10 -32.50
N LYS A 693 4.34 -60.55 -31.92
CA LYS A 693 3.05 -60.38 -32.62
C LYS A 693 3.06 -59.25 -33.66
N LEU A 694 3.90 -58.23 -33.50
CA LEU A 694 4.09 -57.17 -34.49
C LEU A 694 4.91 -57.68 -35.69
N CYS A 695 5.97 -58.46 -35.45
CA CYS A 695 6.76 -59.05 -36.55
C CYS A 695 6.03 -60.17 -37.32
N ILE A 696 5.12 -60.90 -36.67
CA ILE A 696 4.32 -61.95 -37.35
C ILE A 696 3.13 -61.33 -38.12
N GLY A 697 2.72 -60.10 -37.81
CA GLY A 697 1.64 -59.37 -38.51
C GLY A 697 2.03 -58.79 -39.87
N GLU A 698 3.31 -58.76 -40.23
CA GLU A 698 3.77 -58.37 -41.58
C GLU A 698 3.96 -59.56 -42.54
N TYR A 699 3.70 -60.79 -42.07
CA TYR A 699 3.80 -62.02 -42.87
C TYR A 699 2.45 -62.74 -43.07
N PHE A 700 1.32 -62.11 -42.75
CA PHE A 700 -0.02 -62.61 -43.08
C PHE A 700 -0.91 -61.53 -43.72
#